data_AF-A0A2G6HR90-F1
#
_entry.id   AF-A0A2G6HR90-F1
#
_cell.length_a   1.000
_cell.length_b   1.000
_cell.length_c   1.000
_cell.angle_alpha   90.00
_cell.angle_beta   90.00
_cell.angle_gamma   90.00
#
_symmetry.space_group_name_H-M   'P 1'
#
loop_
_entity.id
_entity.type
_entity.pdbx_description
1 polymer ?
#
loop_
_entity_poly.entity_id
_entity_poly.type
_entity_poly.pdbx_seq_one_letter_code
_entity_poly.pdbx_strand_id
1 'polypeptide(L)'
;MFIFSDFMEGIMKNIYSLWVSILLSFMLFPAVALSFTAEEVEQMADIGLRVNLEGTAMVEVKPDDDPSRIKQTRLLDLSGKSLHRIPPWLGEFTNLRLLDLSGNRLMADDLPELFTALQNMPELDVFNLSNNPLFSGSDEPSSSLGSIWQNLPKLGELYLNQIGANGAELGDFSPLTQLSILELRSNRLDSLAEVQGLNALAALRQLDLSDNTISSLNYHVPLQFNHLDLLGLSKNRLGSLAGIDGLHCPALLQLNLSHNQLSDVSALANAGAALANIDLLNLSHNRLTVFKADDYNRLPRLRILDVSHNRISSFQAGGEIESLGKLVISSNSLSKIGFIDMPNLLKWQMLDNNGRISLAEDYDDPFTMTNLIVFDCGDCPVLSEAFRKKQKRAEEKYNKEKVRKRKAEFQGKCLHKTPPYGQQYRDETGMEFMWVPCGCFMMGDIFKEGDNDEQPEHVVCLQGFYLGKYEVTQGQWQKIMGDNPSKSGKGDAYPVDSVSWNDVQEFIGKLNRQSGKEYSLPSEAQWEYAASWRPDGSKARFGNGKDIADPAEMNFDGSKDYKKSYSKVGVYRRKTVPVDSFSPNALGLYNMSGNVYEWCQDRWHNNYKDAPDDGSAWESGDGSYRVIRGGSWLSNPWWLRAAYRFRYWADNCGNIVGFRLLLPVQ
;
A
#
# COMPACT_ATOMS: atom_id res chain seq x y z
N MET A 1 -50.48 12.88 45.70
CA MET A 1 -50.34 12.38 44.32
C MET A 1 -49.79 13.51 43.43
N PHE A 2 -48.58 13.99 43.74
CA PHE A 2 -47.91 15.12 43.05
C PHE A 2 -46.40 15.10 43.36
N ILE A 3 -45.75 13.94 43.22
CA ILE A 3 -44.28 13.78 43.29
C ILE A 3 -43.86 12.70 42.26
N PHE A 4 -44.32 12.85 41.02
CA PHE A 4 -44.01 11.90 39.93
C PHE A 4 -43.92 12.55 38.53
N SER A 5 -44.06 13.88 38.45
CA SER A 5 -43.95 14.63 37.19
C SER A 5 -42.48 14.90 36.85
N ASP A 6 -41.71 15.40 37.82
CA ASP A 6 -40.39 15.99 37.58
C ASP A 6 -39.26 14.93 37.43
N PHE A 7 -39.56 13.65 37.63
CA PHE A 7 -38.59 12.56 37.47
C PHE A 7 -38.58 11.93 36.07
N MET A 8 -39.67 12.08 35.29
CA MET A 8 -39.79 11.46 33.97
C MET A 8 -39.26 12.34 32.81
N GLU A 9 -39.18 13.66 33.01
CA GLU A 9 -38.67 14.58 31.97
C GLU A 9 -37.14 14.52 31.82
N GLY A 10 -36.40 14.10 32.86
CA GLY A 10 -34.95 13.92 32.84
C GLY A 10 -34.47 12.67 32.09
N ILE A 11 -35.28 11.61 32.02
CA ILE A 11 -34.88 10.32 31.42
C ILE A 11 -35.12 10.32 29.89
N MET A 12 -36.18 10.98 29.43
CA MET A 12 -36.53 11.03 27.99
C MET A 12 -35.52 11.84 27.13
N LYS A 13 -34.77 12.79 27.72
CA LYS A 13 -33.72 13.53 27.00
C LYS A 13 -32.43 12.72 26.75
N ASN A 14 -32.08 11.78 27.63
CA ASN A 14 -30.86 10.98 27.46
C ASN A 14 -31.00 9.81 26.47
N ILE A 15 -32.22 9.31 26.25
CA ILE A 15 -32.44 8.17 25.34
C ILE A 15 -32.43 8.62 23.86
N TYR A 16 -32.90 9.84 23.55
CA TYR A 16 -32.77 10.40 22.20
C TYR A 16 -31.33 10.78 21.83
N SER A 17 -30.50 11.18 22.81
CA SER A 17 -29.07 11.48 22.61
C SER A 17 -28.27 10.23 22.21
N LEU A 18 -28.54 9.09 22.84
CA LEU A 18 -27.76 7.87 22.64
C LEU A 18 -28.07 7.14 21.32
N TRP A 19 -29.25 7.34 20.73
CA TRP A 19 -29.66 6.69 19.48
C TRP A 19 -29.19 7.41 18.20
N VAL A 20 -28.89 8.71 18.25
CA VAL A 20 -28.33 9.44 17.10
C VAL A 20 -26.83 9.13 16.91
N SER A 21 -26.09 8.86 17.99
CA SER A 21 -24.66 8.50 17.96
C SER A 21 -24.35 7.12 17.35
N ILE A 22 -25.35 6.24 17.23
CA ILE A 22 -25.19 4.85 16.75
C ILE A 22 -25.55 4.71 15.26
N LEU A 23 -26.24 5.71 14.68
CA LEU A 23 -26.75 5.64 13.29
C LEU A 23 -25.92 6.44 12.25
N LEU A 24 -24.85 7.11 12.67
CA LEU A 24 -23.91 7.83 11.80
C LEU A 24 -22.50 7.20 11.76
N SER A 25 -22.26 6.12 12.49
CA SER A 25 -20.99 5.39 12.57
C SER A 25 -20.80 4.33 11.48
N PHE A 26 -21.66 4.31 10.46
CA PHE A 26 -21.55 3.43 9.28
C PHE A 26 -21.64 4.23 7.97
N MET A 27 -20.51 4.79 7.51
CA MET A 27 -20.08 4.78 6.09
C MET A 27 -18.77 5.57 5.88
N LEU A 28 -17.74 4.91 5.29
CA LEU A 28 -16.63 5.47 4.49
C LEU A 28 -15.61 6.38 5.27
N PHE A 29 -14.29 6.17 5.33
CA PHE A 29 -13.27 5.45 4.54
C PHE A 29 -12.02 5.16 5.43
N PRO A 30 -10.99 4.45 4.92
CA PRO A 30 -9.64 4.53 5.54
C PRO A 30 -8.40 4.48 4.61
N ALA A 31 -7.45 5.41 4.79
CA ALA A 31 -5.98 5.28 4.57
C ALA A 31 -5.24 6.60 4.96
N VAL A 32 -4.00 6.53 5.50
CA VAL A 32 -2.83 7.45 5.27
C VAL A 32 -1.63 7.14 6.22
N ALA A 33 -0.44 7.63 5.85
CA ALA A 33 0.92 7.10 6.05
C ALA A 33 1.58 7.03 7.46
N LEU A 34 2.92 6.91 7.51
CA LEU A 34 3.66 6.02 8.43
C LEU A 34 4.76 6.72 9.30
N SER A 35 5.60 5.97 10.05
CA SER A 35 6.68 6.53 10.91
C SER A 35 8.09 5.95 10.71
N PHE A 36 9.08 6.81 10.93
CA PHE A 36 10.53 6.61 10.83
C PHE A 36 11.17 5.82 11.99
N THR A 37 12.48 5.55 11.89
CA THR A 37 13.30 4.70 12.78
C THR A 37 14.05 5.48 13.88
N ALA A 38 14.49 4.75 14.93
CA ALA A 38 14.87 5.32 16.22
C ALA A 38 16.25 6.00 16.33
N GLU A 39 17.17 5.85 15.36
CA GLU A 39 18.49 6.50 15.41
C GLU A 39 18.45 7.94 14.91
N GLU A 40 17.50 8.28 14.02
CA GLU A 40 17.20 9.67 13.63
C GLU A 40 16.43 10.43 14.73
N VAL A 41 15.70 9.69 15.59
CA VAL A 41 15.00 10.24 16.76
C VAL A 41 15.97 10.80 17.81
N GLU A 42 17.19 10.27 17.91
CA GLU A 42 18.19 10.77 18.87
C GLU A 42 18.88 12.08 18.42
N GLN A 43 18.79 12.44 17.13
CA GLN A 43 19.27 13.75 16.61
C GLN A 43 18.16 14.79 16.44
N MET A 44 16.87 14.42 16.47
CA MET A 44 15.75 15.36 16.55
C MET A 44 15.29 15.66 17.98
N ALA A 45 16.26 15.88 18.88
CA ALA A 45 16.07 16.46 20.20
C ALA A 45 15.76 17.98 20.12
N ASP A 46 14.73 18.35 19.36
CA ASP A 46 14.25 19.72 19.22
C ASP A 46 12.73 19.74 19.41
N ILE A 47 12.33 19.96 20.66
CA ILE A 47 10.96 19.78 21.18
C ILE A 47 10.07 20.92 20.64
N GLY A 48 9.65 20.79 19.38
CA GLY A 48 8.78 21.72 18.68
C GLY A 48 7.34 21.22 18.59
N LEU A 49 6.63 21.30 19.73
CA LEU A 49 5.21 20.96 19.97
C LEU A 49 4.35 20.66 18.74
N ARG A 50 3.67 19.50 18.75
CA ARG A 50 2.55 19.21 17.83
C ARG A 50 1.24 19.65 18.45
N VAL A 51 0.35 20.19 17.62
CA VAL A 51 -1.04 20.51 17.97
C VAL A 51 -1.97 19.73 17.03
N ASN A 52 -2.79 18.84 17.60
CA ASN A 52 -3.91 18.20 16.91
C ASN A 52 -5.20 18.51 17.70
N LEU A 53 -6.20 19.07 17.02
CA LEU A 53 -7.51 19.39 17.58
C LEU A 53 -8.53 18.30 17.22
N GLU A 54 -8.57 17.20 17.99
CA GLU A 54 -9.63 16.21 17.87
C GLU A 54 -10.92 16.66 18.58
N GLY A 55 -12.05 16.52 17.89
CA GLY A 55 -13.40 16.62 18.49
C GLY A 55 -13.96 18.01 18.82
N THR A 56 -13.21 19.11 18.65
CA THR A 56 -13.71 20.45 18.99
C THR A 56 -14.50 21.11 17.85
N ALA A 57 -15.83 21.18 17.99
CA ALA A 57 -16.74 21.87 17.07
C ALA A 57 -16.71 23.41 17.13
N MET A 58 -15.62 24.02 17.62
CA MET A 58 -15.43 25.48 17.67
C MET A 58 -13.96 25.84 17.42
N VAL A 59 -13.64 26.30 16.21
CA VAL A 59 -12.26 26.65 15.79
C VAL A 59 -11.97 28.16 15.88
N GLU A 60 -12.81 28.90 16.62
CA GLU A 60 -12.49 30.27 17.03
C GLU A 60 -11.56 30.31 18.25
N VAL A 61 -11.43 29.21 19.00
CA VAL A 61 -10.52 29.09 20.14
C VAL A 61 -9.14 28.69 19.65
N LYS A 62 -8.13 29.42 20.11
CA LYS A 62 -6.72 29.16 19.81
C LYS A 62 -6.29 27.83 20.46
N PRO A 63 -5.47 26.99 19.81
CA PRO A 63 -5.16 25.65 20.34
C PRO A 63 -4.29 25.68 21.60
N ASP A 64 -3.54 26.76 21.78
CA ASP A 64 -2.62 27.00 22.89
C ASP A 64 -2.52 28.52 23.10
N ASP A 65 -2.65 28.97 24.34
CA ASP A 65 -2.51 30.39 24.69
C ASP A 65 -1.08 30.75 25.16
N ASP A 66 -0.18 29.76 25.34
CA ASP A 66 1.21 30.01 25.75
C ASP A 66 2.07 30.54 24.58
N PRO A 67 2.54 31.81 24.62
CA PRO A 67 3.35 32.42 23.56
C PRO A 67 4.69 31.72 23.30
N SER A 68 5.21 30.97 24.28
CA SER A 68 6.46 30.23 24.15
C SER A 68 6.26 28.95 23.33
N ARG A 69 5.14 28.25 23.58
CA ARG A 69 4.80 27.00 22.91
C ARG A 69 4.42 27.22 21.46
N ILE A 70 3.59 28.22 21.17
CA ILE A 70 3.21 28.64 19.81
C ILE A 70 4.44 28.90 18.92
N LYS A 71 5.47 29.58 19.45
CA LYS A 71 6.71 29.90 18.73
C LYS A 71 7.66 28.70 18.55
N GLN A 72 7.45 27.62 19.29
CA GLN A 72 8.19 26.37 19.16
C GLN A 72 7.47 25.35 18.25
N THR A 73 6.15 25.45 18.10
CA THR A 73 5.34 24.55 17.28
C THR A 73 5.84 24.48 15.83
N ARG A 74 6.14 23.27 15.35
CA ARG A 74 6.62 23.00 13.98
C ARG A 74 5.58 22.35 13.08
N LEU A 75 4.53 21.76 13.65
CA LEU A 75 3.49 21.04 12.92
C LEU A 75 2.13 21.43 13.46
N LEU A 76 1.27 21.93 12.58
CA LEU A 76 -0.11 22.30 12.87
C LEU A 76 -1.05 21.60 11.89
N ASP A 77 -1.88 20.70 12.41
CA ASP A 77 -2.90 19.97 11.65
C ASP A 77 -4.30 20.50 12.01
N LEU A 78 -4.91 21.16 11.03
CA LEU A 78 -6.27 21.66 11.04
C LEU A 78 -7.11 21.00 9.93
N SER A 79 -6.73 19.80 9.50
CA SER A 79 -7.46 19.05 8.48
C SER A 79 -8.82 18.55 8.98
N GLY A 80 -9.81 18.50 8.07
CA GLY A 80 -11.13 17.92 8.33
C GLY A 80 -12.00 18.66 9.37
N LYS A 81 -11.56 19.81 9.90
CA LYS A 81 -12.26 20.53 10.99
C LYS A 81 -13.50 21.32 10.53
N SER A 82 -13.87 21.21 9.25
CA SER A 82 -14.93 22.00 8.62
C SER A 82 -14.75 23.52 8.81
N LEU A 83 -13.52 24.04 8.63
CA LEU A 83 -13.28 25.49 8.62
C LEU A 83 -14.10 26.16 7.51
N HIS A 84 -14.64 27.35 7.79
CA HIS A 84 -15.33 28.22 6.81
C HIS A 84 -14.68 29.61 6.73
N ARG A 85 -13.54 29.77 7.41
CA ARG A 85 -12.62 30.90 7.36
C ARG A 85 -11.28 30.54 7.99
N ILE A 86 -10.25 31.31 7.69
CA ILE A 86 -8.95 31.18 8.36
C ILE A 86 -9.04 31.69 9.81
N PRO A 87 -8.48 30.96 10.80
CA PRO A 87 -8.42 31.46 12.18
C PRO A 87 -7.46 32.67 12.29
N PRO A 88 -7.88 33.81 12.90
CA PRO A 88 -7.04 35.02 12.97
C PRO A 88 -5.69 34.84 13.67
N TRP A 89 -5.60 33.85 14.57
CA TRP A 89 -4.38 33.50 15.30
C TRP A 89 -3.38 32.64 14.50
N LEU A 90 -3.73 32.18 13.28
CA LEU A 90 -2.87 31.28 12.50
C LEU A 90 -1.49 31.88 12.25
N GLY A 91 -1.43 33.18 11.91
CA GLY A 91 -0.19 33.91 11.66
C GLY A 91 0.74 34.09 12.87
N GLU A 92 0.36 33.66 14.08
CA GLU A 92 1.23 33.68 15.26
C GLU A 92 2.24 32.51 15.28
N PHE A 93 2.00 31.45 14.51
CA PHE A 93 2.82 30.25 14.47
C PHE A 93 4.05 30.41 13.55
N THR A 94 4.97 31.30 13.93
CA THR A 94 6.06 31.80 13.05
C THR A 94 7.21 30.81 12.76
N ASN A 95 7.12 29.56 13.21
CA ASN A 95 8.20 28.57 13.12
C ASN A 95 7.70 27.21 12.57
N LEU A 96 6.55 27.23 11.87
CA LEU A 96 5.98 26.04 11.25
C LEU A 96 6.86 25.50 10.13
N ARG A 97 6.91 24.17 10.06
CA ARG A 97 7.45 23.34 8.98
C ARG A 97 6.33 22.66 8.20
N LEU A 98 5.25 22.26 8.88
CA LEU A 98 4.08 21.63 8.26
C LEU A 98 2.79 22.34 8.69
N LEU A 99 1.98 22.72 7.71
CA LEU A 99 0.62 23.22 7.90
C LEU A 99 -0.37 22.43 7.02
N ASP A 100 -1.33 21.76 7.66
CA ASP A 100 -2.43 21.09 6.98
C ASP A 100 -3.77 21.80 7.24
N LEU A 101 -4.39 22.28 6.16
CA LEU A 101 -5.71 22.93 6.12
C LEU A 101 -6.70 22.12 5.26
N SER A 102 -6.40 20.88 4.91
CA SER A 102 -7.16 20.10 3.93
C SER A 102 -8.52 19.61 4.44
N GLY A 103 -9.44 19.28 3.53
CA GLY A 103 -10.75 18.71 3.88
C GLY A 103 -11.65 19.67 4.67
N ASN A 104 -11.45 20.98 4.48
CA ASN A 104 -12.25 22.03 5.08
C ASN A 104 -13.24 22.61 4.05
N ARG A 105 -13.87 23.75 4.36
CA ARG A 105 -14.80 24.45 3.45
C ARG A 105 -14.33 25.89 3.18
N LEU A 106 -13.01 26.08 3.09
CA LEU A 106 -12.43 27.38 2.76
C LEU A 106 -12.78 27.76 1.32
N MET A 107 -13.03 29.04 1.09
CA MET A 107 -13.41 29.62 -0.21
C MET A 107 -12.38 30.66 -0.67
N ALA A 108 -12.49 31.12 -1.93
CA ALA A 108 -11.66 32.19 -2.49
C ALA A 108 -11.59 33.46 -1.61
N ASP A 109 -12.67 33.78 -0.89
CA ASP A 109 -12.76 34.94 0.01
C ASP A 109 -11.87 34.82 1.26
N ASP A 110 -11.41 33.60 1.62
CA ASP A 110 -10.56 33.35 2.79
C ASP A 110 -9.05 33.50 2.49
N LEU A 111 -8.68 33.70 1.22
CA LEU A 111 -7.30 33.80 0.78
C LEU A 111 -6.55 35.03 1.35
N PRO A 112 -7.13 36.24 1.52
CA PRO A 112 -6.42 37.39 2.10
C PRO A 112 -5.92 37.13 3.53
N GLU A 113 -6.73 36.50 4.37
CA GLU A 113 -6.38 36.08 5.72
C GLU A 113 -5.30 34.98 5.69
N LEU A 114 -5.43 34.01 4.78
CA LEU A 114 -4.43 32.96 4.58
C LEU A 114 -3.06 33.54 4.19
N PHE A 115 -3.05 34.52 3.28
CA PHE A 115 -1.82 35.17 2.81
C PHE A 115 -1.18 35.98 3.94
N THR A 116 -1.99 36.68 4.73
CA THR A 116 -1.54 37.44 5.91
C THR A 116 -0.91 36.50 6.96
N ALA A 117 -1.47 35.31 7.16
CA ALA A 117 -0.90 34.32 8.07
C ALA A 117 0.42 33.72 7.54
N LEU A 118 0.47 33.35 6.26
CA LEU A 118 1.63 32.66 5.66
C LEU A 118 2.84 33.57 5.42
N GLN A 119 2.67 34.89 5.35
CA GLN A 119 3.79 35.85 5.39
C GLN A 119 4.70 35.68 6.63
N ASN A 120 4.16 35.18 7.74
CA ASN A 120 4.92 34.93 8.98
C ASN A 120 5.56 33.53 9.05
N MET A 121 5.45 32.72 7.99
CA MET A 121 5.88 31.30 7.97
C MET A 121 6.92 30.98 6.86
N PRO A 122 8.02 31.75 6.72
CA PRO A 122 8.99 31.57 5.62
C PRO A 122 9.79 30.26 5.69
N GLU A 123 9.66 29.52 6.80
CA GLU A 123 10.33 28.24 7.07
C GLU A 123 9.46 27.02 6.71
N LEU A 124 8.25 27.22 6.19
CA LEU A 124 7.32 26.15 5.84
C LEU A 124 7.91 25.26 4.72
N ASP A 125 7.82 23.95 4.95
CA ASP A 125 8.36 22.88 4.09
C ASP A 125 7.21 22.09 3.43
N VAL A 126 6.16 21.79 4.21
CA VAL A 126 4.97 21.05 3.77
C VAL A 126 3.72 21.92 3.93
N PHE A 127 2.98 22.11 2.84
CA PHE A 127 1.71 22.84 2.86
C PHE A 127 0.60 22.05 2.14
N ASN A 128 -0.49 21.76 2.86
CA ASN A 128 -1.65 21.07 2.32
C ASN A 128 -2.92 21.90 2.44
N LEU A 129 -3.53 22.22 1.31
CA LEU A 129 -4.78 22.98 1.20
C LEU A 129 -5.87 22.17 0.46
N SER A 130 -5.60 20.89 0.17
CA SER A 130 -6.43 20.01 -0.65
C SER A 130 -7.87 19.85 -0.14
N ASN A 131 -8.80 19.49 -1.02
CA ASN A 131 -10.21 19.25 -0.69
C ASN A 131 -10.88 20.45 0.01
N ASN A 132 -10.60 21.66 -0.47
CA ASN A 132 -11.30 22.90 -0.08
C ASN A 132 -12.00 23.48 -1.32
N PRO A 133 -13.26 23.95 -1.22
CA PRO A 133 -14.02 24.51 -2.34
C PRO A 133 -13.57 25.93 -2.75
N LEU A 134 -12.26 26.20 -2.80
CA LEU A 134 -11.68 27.53 -3.04
C LEU A 134 -12.22 28.18 -4.31
N PHE A 135 -12.18 27.44 -5.43
CA PHE A 135 -12.54 27.93 -6.75
C PHE A 135 -13.72 27.16 -7.38
N SER A 136 -14.39 26.31 -6.60
CA SER A 136 -15.52 25.50 -7.08
C SER A 136 -16.83 26.30 -7.06
N GLY A 137 -17.04 27.13 -8.08
CA GLY A 137 -18.32 27.82 -8.31
C GLY A 137 -18.24 29.29 -8.71
N SER A 138 -17.05 29.87 -8.86
CA SER A 138 -16.84 31.21 -9.40
C SER A 138 -16.83 31.19 -10.94
N ASP A 139 -17.70 32.00 -11.54
CA ASP A 139 -17.68 32.30 -12.99
C ASP A 139 -16.69 33.44 -13.33
N GLU A 140 -16.20 34.20 -12.35
CA GLU A 140 -15.09 35.16 -12.49
C GLU A 140 -14.08 35.03 -11.32
N PRO A 141 -12.77 34.90 -11.58
CA PRO A 141 -11.74 34.80 -10.55
C PRO A 141 -11.27 36.20 -10.09
N SER A 142 -11.65 36.60 -8.88
CA SER A 142 -11.12 37.81 -8.22
C SER A 142 -9.80 37.59 -7.47
N SER A 143 -9.45 36.33 -7.18
CA SER A 143 -8.29 35.94 -6.38
C SER A 143 -7.51 34.78 -7.01
N SER A 144 -6.21 34.74 -6.74
CA SER A 144 -5.26 33.71 -7.21
C SER A 144 -4.24 33.46 -6.10
N LEU A 145 -3.77 32.22 -5.99
CA LEU A 145 -2.72 31.84 -5.03
C LEU A 145 -1.33 32.40 -5.40
N GLY A 146 -1.13 32.86 -6.64
CA GLY A 146 0.21 33.16 -7.19
C GLY A 146 1.11 34.11 -6.39
N SER A 147 0.54 35.06 -5.65
CA SER A 147 1.31 35.99 -4.81
C SER A 147 1.90 35.33 -3.55
N ILE A 148 1.39 34.18 -3.12
CA ILE A 148 1.81 33.52 -1.88
C ILE A 148 3.14 32.77 -2.03
N TRP A 149 3.42 32.23 -3.23
CA TRP A 149 4.59 31.37 -3.49
C TRP A 149 5.92 32.10 -3.29
N GLN A 150 5.95 33.42 -3.49
CA GLN A 150 7.14 34.25 -3.23
C GLN A 150 7.52 34.30 -1.74
N ASN A 151 6.57 34.05 -0.83
CA ASN A 151 6.80 34.08 0.62
C ASN A 151 7.18 32.70 1.20
N LEU A 152 7.07 31.62 0.40
CA LEU A 152 7.31 30.24 0.82
C LEU A 152 8.46 29.56 0.02
N PRO A 153 9.66 30.18 -0.11
CA PRO A 153 10.74 29.69 -0.98
C PRO A 153 11.40 28.39 -0.52
N LYS A 154 11.05 27.88 0.67
CA LYS A 154 11.57 26.64 1.27
C LYS A 154 10.64 25.44 1.13
N LEU A 155 9.50 25.61 0.47
CA LEU A 155 8.49 24.56 0.36
C LEU A 155 9.00 23.35 -0.44
N GLY A 156 9.11 22.20 0.20
CA GLY A 156 9.45 20.91 -0.39
C GLY A 156 8.23 20.11 -0.86
N GLU A 157 7.07 20.29 -0.23
CA GLU A 157 5.83 19.56 -0.59
C GLU A 157 4.60 20.48 -0.62
N LEU A 158 3.85 20.45 -1.73
CA LEU A 158 2.65 21.27 -1.95
C LEU A 158 1.47 20.42 -2.44
N TYR A 159 0.41 20.40 -1.65
CA TYR A 159 -0.82 19.65 -1.92
C TYR A 159 -2.01 20.57 -2.14
N LEU A 160 -2.46 20.65 -3.39
CA LEU A 160 -3.60 21.46 -3.86
C LEU A 160 -4.61 20.58 -4.63
N ASN A 161 -4.78 19.33 -4.19
CA ASN A 161 -5.71 18.39 -4.82
C ASN A 161 -7.16 18.83 -4.58
N GLN A 162 -8.00 18.78 -5.61
CA GLN A 162 -9.44 19.05 -5.50
C GLN A 162 -9.78 20.43 -4.87
N ILE A 163 -9.07 21.49 -5.30
CA ILE A 163 -9.41 22.88 -4.91
C ILE A 163 -10.26 23.62 -5.96
N GLY A 164 -10.44 22.99 -7.13
CA GLY A 164 -11.18 23.55 -8.25
C GLY A 164 -10.38 24.56 -9.07
N ALA A 165 -9.07 24.69 -8.89
CA ALA A 165 -8.30 25.74 -9.54
C ALA A 165 -8.09 25.49 -11.05
N ASN A 166 -8.08 26.56 -11.85
CA ASN A 166 -7.42 26.61 -13.16
C ASN A 166 -5.98 27.15 -13.00
N GLY A 167 -5.20 27.19 -14.09
CA GLY A 167 -3.80 27.63 -14.01
C GLY A 167 -3.58 29.08 -13.55
N ALA A 168 -4.50 30.00 -13.88
CA ALA A 168 -4.42 31.38 -13.41
C ALA A 168 -4.74 31.52 -11.92
N GLU A 169 -5.64 30.68 -11.40
CA GLU A 169 -5.99 30.60 -9.97
C GLU A 169 -4.85 29.97 -9.14
N LEU A 170 -4.07 29.04 -9.72
CA LEU A 170 -2.82 28.53 -9.12
C LEU A 170 -1.68 29.57 -9.13
N GLY A 171 -1.51 30.30 -10.23
CA GLY A 171 -0.43 31.26 -10.42
C GLY A 171 0.93 30.62 -10.76
N ASP A 172 2.00 31.40 -10.61
CA ASP A 172 3.36 31.03 -11.05
C ASP A 172 4.17 30.35 -9.94
N PHE A 173 4.47 29.05 -10.13
CA PHE A 173 5.27 28.25 -9.20
C PHE A 173 6.79 28.50 -9.31
N SER A 174 7.25 29.37 -10.20
CA SER A 174 8.69 29.67 -10.38
C SER A 174 9.50 29.96 -9.10
N PRO A 175 8.93 30.56 -8.02
CA PRO A 175 9.65 30.74 -6.75
C PRO A 175 9.98 29.43 -6.01
N LEU A 176 9.21 28.36 -6.20
CA LEU A 176 9.26 27.13 -5.41
C LEU A 176 10.36 26.15 -5.88
N THR A 177 11.57 26.65 -6.10
CA THR A 177 12.68 25.89 -6.71
C THR A 177 13.15 24.64 -5.93
N GLN A 178 12.77 24.50 -4.65
CA GLN A 178 13.07 23.33 -3.81
C GLN A 178 11.97 22.26 -3.82
N LEU A 179 10.85 22.51 -4.51
CA LEU A 179 9.68 21.65 -4.46
C LEU A 179 9.98 20.25 -5.03
N SER A 180 9.80 19.24 -4.19
CA SER A 180 9.98 17.82 -4.48
C SER A 180 8.65 17.13 -4.81
N ILE A 181 7.54 17.57 -4.21
CA ILE A 181 6.19 17.02 -4.46
C ILE A 181 5.22 18.15 -4.83
N LEU A 182 4.54 18.00 -5.97
CA LEU A 182 3.47 18.88 -6.42
C LEU A 182 2.23 18.07 -6.81
N GLU A 183 1.16 18.27 -6.06
CA GLU A 183 -0.09 17.52 -6.17
C GLU A 183 -1.23 18.46 -6.59
N LEU A 184 -1.68 18.32 -7.84
CA LEU A 184 -2.66 19.18 -8.52
C LEU A 184 -3.87 18.39 -9.08
N ARG A 185 -4.10 17.19 -8.56
CA ARG A 185 -5.15 16.26 -8.98
C ARG A 185 -6.56 16.85 -8.81
N SER A 186 -7.50 16.47 -9.67
CA SER A 186 -8.95 16.81 -9.53
C SER A 186 -9.25 18.31 -9.58
N ASN A 187 -8.52 19.05 -10.42
CA ASN A 187 -8.68 20.50 -10.64
C ASN A 187 -9.23 20.78 -12.07
N ARG A 188 -9.18 22.05 -12.53
CA ARG A 188 -9.72 22.52 -13.83
C ARG A 188 -8.60 22.89 -14.83
N LEU A 189 -7.51 22.12 -14.89
CA LEU A 189 -6.38 22.39 -15.78
C LEU A 189 -6.63 21.80 -17.18
N ASP A 190 -6.68 22.65 -18.22
CA ASP A 190 -7.00 22.26 -19.61
C ASP A 190 -5.74 21.91 -20.45
N SER A 191 -4.55 22.35 -20.03
CA SER A 191 -3.28 21.96 -20.65
C SER A 191 -2.09 22.08 -19.68
N LEU A 192 -0.98 21.40 -19.97
CA LEU A 192 0.23 21.52 -19.15
C LEU A 192 0.79 22.96 -19.13
N ALA A 193 0.61 23.72 -20.22
CA ALA A 193 1.05 25.11 -20.35
C ALA A 193 0.35 26.09 -19.39
N GLU A 194 -0.79 25.73 -18.81
CA GLU A 194 -1.49 26.56 -17.82
C GLU A 194 -0.80 26.56 -16.45
N VAL A 195 0.00 25.52 -16.16
CA VAL A 195 0.72 25.39 -14.88
C VAL A 195 2.01 26.20 -14.95
N GLN A 196 1.91 27.50 -14.65
CA GLN A 196 3.03 28.44 -14.79
C GLN A 196 4.18 28.08 -13.84
N GLY A 197 5.41 28.20 -14.35
CA GLY A 197 6.63 27.98 -13.56
C GLY A 197 7.10 26.52 -13.44
N LEU A 198 6.42 25.53 -14.04
CA LEU A 198 6.87 24.13 -14.04
C LEU A 198 8.33 23.96 -14.49
N ASN A 199 8.79 24.78 -15.43
CA ASN A 199 10.16 24.77 -15.96
C ASN A 199 11.24 25.21 -14.95
N ALA A 200 10.85 25.73 -13.78
CA ALA A 200 11.77 26.08 -12.68
C ALA A 200 11.89 24.97 -11.62
N LEU A 201 10.97 24.00 -11.61
CA LEU A 201 10.85 22.96 -10.57
C LEU A 201 11.81 21.78 -10.83
N ALA A 202 13.11 22.07 -10.93
CA ALA A 202 14.14 21.07 -11.29
C ALA A 202 14.36 19.98 -10.20
N ALA A 203 13.94 20.25 -8.96
CA ALA A 203 14.04 19.32 -7.83
C ALA A 203 12.88 18.30 -7.76
N LEU A 204 11.86 18.46 -8.60
CA LEU A 204 10.59 17.73 -8.49
C LEU A 204 10.78 16.21 -8.70
N ARG A 205 10.27 15.43 -7.74
CA ARG A 205 10.25 13.96 -7.72
C ARG A 205 8.88 13.37 -8.04
N GLN A 206 7.82 14.08 -7.67
CA GLN A 206 6.44 13.66 -7.90
C GLN A 206 5.58 14.82 -8.43
N LEU A 207 4.84 14.55 -9.50
CA LEU A 207 3.86 15.45 -10.09
C LEU A 207 2.59 14.66 -10.41
N ASP A 208 1.50 14.90 -9.68
CA ASP A 208 0.17 14.38 -10.06
C ASP A 208 -0.72 15.49 -10.63
N LEU A 209 -1.07 15.34 -11.90
CA LEU A 209 -1.98 16.15 -12.68
C LEU A 209 -3.22 15.34 -13.10
N SER A 210 -3.46 14.18 -12.47
CA SER A 210 -4.58 13.31 -12.82
C SER A 210 -5.95 13.97 -12.57
N ASP A 211 -6.99 13.45 -13.21
CA ASP A 211 -8.40 13.85 -12.97
C ASP A 211 -8.67 15.33 -13.27
N ASN A 212 -7.89 15.93 -14.17
CA ASN A 212 -8.05 17.28 -14.71
C ASN A 212 -8.70 17.22 -16.10
N THR A 213 -8.64 18.31 -16.85
CA THR A 213 -9.18 18.43 -18.21
C THR A 213 -8.09 18.49 -19.29
N ILE A 214 -6.85 18.12 -18.95
CA ILE A 214 -5.64 18.29 -19.77
C ILE A 214 -5.79 17.61 -21.12
N SER A 215 -5.70 18.40 -22.19
CA SER A 215 -5.86 17.98 -23.58
C SER A 215 -4.56 18.00 -24.40
N SER A 216 -3.51 18.67 -23.89
CA SER A 216 -2.20 18.84 -24.53
C SER A 216 -1.06 18.78 -23.52
N LEU A 217 0.00 18.06 -23.88
CA LEU A 217 1.28 18.01 -23.13
C LEU A 217 2.28 19.10 -23.56
N ASN A 218 2.01 19.82 -24.66
CA ASN A 218 2.89 20.91 -25.11
C ASN A 218 3.01 21.98 -24.01
N TYR A 219 4.24 22.32 -23.66
CA TYR A 219 4.59 23.44 -22.80
C TYR A 219 5.38 24.50 -23.60
N HIS A 220 5.43 25.74 -23.13
CA HIS A 220 6.05 26.86 -23.89
C HIS A 220 7.57 26.71 -24.11
N VAL A 221 8.22 25.89 -23.28
CA VAL A 221 9.63 25.52 -23.34
C VAL A 221 9.77 24.02 -23.00
N PRO A 222 10.85 23.33 -23.41
CA PRO A 222 11.11 21.97 -22.93
C PRO A 222 11.24 21.95 -21.40
N LEU A 223 10.59 20.99 -20.76
CA LEU A 223 10.66 20.75 -19.31
C LEU A 223 11.79 19.77 -19.01
N GLN A 224 12.58 20.05 -17.96
CA GLN A 224 13.71 19.21 -17.54
C GLN A 224 13.52 18.75 -16.10
N PHE A 225 13.01 17.54 -15.93
CA PHE A 225 12.70 16.94 -14.64
C PHE A 225 13.68 15.80 -14.35
N ASN A 226 14.90 16.17 -13.97
CA ASN A 226 16.03 15.24 -13.78
C ASN A 226 15.87 14.25 -12.61
N HIS A 227 14.90 14.50 -11.72
CA HIS A 227 14.65 13.72 -10.50
C HIS A 227 13.22 13.20 -10.39
N LEU A 228 12.37 13.41 -11.42
CA LEU A 228 10.96 13.03 -11.38
C LEU A 228 10.81 11.52 -11.57
N ASP A 229 10.40 10.83 -10.51
CA ASP A 229 10.23 9.38 -10.44
C ASP A 229 8.79 8.96 -10.85
N LEU A 230 7.80 9.83 -10.59
CA LEU A 230 6.37 9.62 -10.83
C LEU A 230 5.71 10.82 -11.54
N LEU A 231 5.03 10.53 -12.66
CA LEU A 231 4.18 11.49 -13.38
C LEU A 231 2.77 10.92 -13.57
N GLY A 232 1.80 11.54 -12.87
CA GLY A 232 0.38 11.22 -12.96
C GLY A 232 -0.34 12.11 -13.97
N LEU A 233 -0.87 11.53 -15.04
CA LEU A 233 -1.66 12.21 -16.07
C LEU A 233 -2.97 11.45 -16.36
N SER A 234 -3.41 10.60 -15.45
CA SER A 234 -4.58 9.74 -15.64
C SER A 234 -5.90 10.53 -15.61
N LYS A 235 -6.98 9.99 -16.18
CA LYS A 235 -8.32 10.62 -16.16
C LYS A 235 -8.35 12.04 -16.75
N ASN A 236 -7.56 12.29 -17.79
CA ASN A 236 -7.51 13.57 -18.50
C ASN A 236 -8.18 13.46 -19.88
N ARG A 237 -7.98 14.45 -20.76
CA ARG A 237 -8.60 14.54 -22.09
C ARG A 237 -7.60 14.36 -23.25
N LEU A 238 -6.41 13.81 -22.98
CA LEU A 238 -5.35 13.64 -23.99
C LEU A 238 -5.83 12.75 -25.15
N GLY A 239 -5.88 13.28 -26.37
CA GLY A 239 -6.21 12.54 -27.59
C GLY A 239 -5.00 11.96 -28.32
N SER A 240 -3.83 12.54 -28.10
CA SER A 240 -2.52 12.08 -28.59
C SER A 240 -1.43 12.45 -27.57
N LEU A 241 -0.20 11.98 -27.79
CA LEU A 241 0.98 12.31 -26.97
C LEU A 241 1.89 13.37 -27.63
N ALA A 242 1.35 14.29 -28.43
CA ALA A 242 2.13 15.40 -28.99
C ALA A 242 2.73 16.27 -27.87
N GLY A 243 4.04 16.53 -27.95
CA GLY A 243 4.81 17.28 -26.93
C GLY A 243 5.48 16.41 -25.85
N ILE A 244 5.27 15.09 -25.85
CA ILE A 244 5.90 14.16 -24.88
C ILE A 244 7.44 14.17 -24.93
N ASP A 245 8.02 14.45 -26.10
CA ASP A 245 9.46 14.61 -26.34
C ASP A 245 10.02 15.89 -25.68
N GLY A 246 9.17 16.89 -25.44
CA GLY A 246 9.49 18.08 -24.65
C GLY A 246 9.50 17.86 -23.13
N LEU A 247 9.08 16.67 -22.64
CA LEU A 247 9.09 16.31 -21.22
C LEU A 247 10.32 15.47 -20.89
N HIS A 248 11.48 16.11 -20.72
CA HIS A 248 12.74 15.41 -20.44
C HIS A 248 12.79 14.95 -18.98
N CYS A 249 12.34 13.72 -18.74
CA CYS A 249 12.22 13.10 -17.42
C CYS A 249 13.11 11.84 -17.32
N PRO A 250 14.45 11.96 -17.37
CA PRO A 250 15.34 10.80 -17.47
C PRO A 250 15.32 9.89 -16.24
N ALA A 251 14.85 10.36 -15.07
CA ALA A 251 14.67 9.52 -13.88
C ALA A 251 13.34 8.74 -13.86
N LEU A 252 12.37 9.11 -14.71
CA LEU A 252 10.98 8.66 -14.60
C LEU A 252 10.86 7.14 -14.69
N LEU A 253 10.37 6.53 -13.61
CA LEU A 253 10.13 5.09 -13.56
C LEU A 253 8.69 4.76 -13.97
N GLN A 254 7.74 5.65 -13.69
CA GLN A 254 6.31 5.37 -13.86
C GLN A 254 5.56 6.53 -14.53
N LEU A 255 4.90 6.22 -15.65
CA LEU A 255 4.03 7.15 -16.37
C LEU A 255 2.61 6.59 -16.44
N ASN A 256 1.67 7.27 -15.80
CA ASN A 256 0.26 6.89 -15.80
C ASN A 256 -0.57 7.81 -16.71
N LEU A 257 -0.93 7.30 -17.88
CA LEU A 257 -1.76 7.93 -18.91
C LEU A 257 -3.13 7.26 -19.05
N SER A 258 -3.53 6.45 -18.06
CA SER A 258 -4.81 5.71 -18.10
C SER A 258 -6.04 6.63 -18.10
N HIS A 259 -7.19 6.12 -18.56
CA HIS A 259 -8.45 6.87 -18.61
C HIS A 259 -8.38 8.19 -19.40
N ASN A 260 -7.61 8.22 -20.49
CA ASN A 260 -7.54 9.35 -21.42
C ASN A 260 -8.35 9.07 -22.71
N GLN A 261 -8.11 9.85 -23.76
CA GLN A 261 -8.78 9.72 -25.05
C GLN A 261 -7.83 9.24 -26.15
N LEU A 262 -6.66 8.69 -25.79
CA LEU A 262 -5.55 8.39 -26.70
C LEU A 262 -5.96 7.38 -27.75
N SER A 263 -5.94 7.78 -29.01
CA SER A 263 -6.10 6.88 -30.18
C SER A 263 -4.79 6.69 -30.96
N ASP A 264 -3.79 7.53 -30.70
CA ASP A 264 -2.45 7.46 -31.28
C ASP A 264 -1.41 7.79 -30.20
N VAL A 265 -0.36 6.97 -30.15
CA VAL A 265 0.77 7.07 -29.21
C VAL A 265 2.12 7.07 -29.92
N SER A 266 2.15 7.18 -31.25
CA SER A 266 3.35 7.14 -32.09
C SER A 266 4.43 8.17 -31.72
N ALA A 267 4.07 9.26 -31.05
CA ALA A 267 5.02 10.23 -30.49
C ALA A 267 6.00 9.62 -29.46
N LEU A 268 5.64 8.50 -28.81
CA LEU A 268 6.55 7.75 -27.92
C LEU A 268 7.81 7.25 -28.63
N ALA A 269 7.76 6.98 -29.94
CA ALA A 269 8.92 6.60 -30.74
C ALA A 269 10.02 7.68 -30.71
N ASN A 270 9.67 8.95 -30.52
CA ASN A 270 10.60 10.06 -30.39
C ASN A 270 10.99 10.35 -28.92
N ALA A 271 10.26 9.79 -27.95
CA ALA A 271 10.43 10.06 -26.53
C ALA A 271 11.54 9.23 -25.84
N GLY A 272 12.22 8.33 -26.56
CA GLY A 272 13.18 7.37 -25.99
C GLY A 272 14.32 7.98 -25.17
N ALA A 273 14.78 9.18 -25.53
CA ALA A 273 15.79 9.92 -24.75
C ALA A 273 15.18 10.71 -23.58
N ALA A 274 13.92 11.11 -23.70
CA ALA A 274 13.18 11.86 -22.68
C ALA A 274 12.68 10.95 -21.54
N LEU A 275 12.32 9.70 -21.87
CA LEU A 275 11.76 8.69 -20.95
C LEU A 275 12.70 7.48 -20.80
N ALA A 276 14.01 7.71 -20.77
CA ALA A 276 15.04 6.66 -20.90
C ALA A 276 14.98 5.55 -19.82
N ASN A 277 14.44 5.85 -18.63
CA ASN A 277 14.34 4.91 -17.51
C ASN A 277 12.93 4.41 -17.21
N ILE A 278 11.93 4.71 -18.07
CA ILE A 278 10.55 4.29 -17.85
C ILE A 278 10.46 2.77 -17.70
N ASP A 279 9.93 2.33 -16.56
CA ASP A 279 9.77 0.93 -16.20
C ASP A 279 8.32 0.47 -16.45
N LEU A 280 7.37 1.30 -16.02
CA LEU A 280 5.94 1.07 -16.14
C LEU A 280 5.25 2.18 -16.93
N LEU A 281 4.64 1.81 -18.05
CA LEU A 281 3.78 2.67 -18.87
C LEU A 281 2.34 2.15 -18.80
N ASN A 282 1.44 2.95 -18.22
CA ASN A 282 0.02 2.62 -18.16
C ASN A 282 -0.79 3.48 -19.15
N LEU A 283 -1.28 2.84 -20.21
CA LEU A 283 -2.15 3.36 -21.26
C LEU A 283 -3.56 2.72 -21.22
N SER A 284 -3.94 2.07 -20.12
CA SER A 284 -5.25 1.43 -19.98
C SER A 284 -6.43 2.42 -20.09
N HIS A 285 -7.63 1.92 -20.41
CA HIS A 285 -8.84 2.75 -20.53
C HIS A 285 -8.69 3.93 -21.53
N ASN A 286 -8.07 3.68 -22.68
CA ASN A 286 -7.91 4.64 -23.78
C ASN A 286 -8.71 4.20 -25.02
N ARG A 287 -8.35 4.70 -26.22
CA ARG A 287 -9.06 4.46 -27.48
C ARG A 287 -8.17 3.81 -28.55
N LEU A 288 -7.07 3.18 -28.16
CA LEU A 288 -6.13 2.50 -29.07
C LEU A 288 -6.85 1.36 -29.82
N THR A 289 -6.61 1.23 -31.14
CA THR A 289 -7.31 0.26 -32.01
C THR A 289 -6.41 -0.81 -32.63
N VAL A 290 -5.10 -0.56 -32.67
CA VAL A 290 -4.05 -1.46 -33.18
C VAL A 290 -2.87 -1.36 -32.23
N PHE A 291 -2.24 -2.48 -31.89
CA PHE A 291 -0.98 -2.51 -31.16
C PHE A 291 0.20 -2.57 -32.14
N LYS A 292 1.19 -1.70 -32.01
CA LYS A 292 2.37 -1.62 -32.90
C LYS A 292 3.65 -1.65 -32.07
N ALA A 293 4.67 -2.40 -32.51
CA ALA A 293 5.94 -2.44 -31.80
C ALA A 293 6.71 -1.10 -31.90
N ASP A 294 6.60 -0.40 -33.03
CA ASP A 294 7.30 0.86 -33.30
C ASP A 294 6.89 2.01 -32.37
N ASP A 295 5.71 1.96 -31.77
CA ASP A 295 5.28 2.94 -30.77
C ASP A 295 6.08 2.81 -29.45
N TYR A 296 6.70 1.65 -29.18
CA TYR A 296 7.31 1.33 -27.87
C TYR A 296 8.79 0.93 -27.95
N ASN A 297 9.30 0.50 -29.11
CA ASN A 297 10.65 -0.08 -29.25
C ASN A 297 11.81 0.89 -28.96
N ARG A 298 11.54 2.20 -28.84
CA ARG A 298 12.52 3.21 -28.43
C ARG A 298 12.57 3.48 -26.92
N LEU A 299 11.80 2.76 -26.11
CA LEU A 299 11.81 2.87 -24.65
C LEU A 299 12.70 1.76 -24.04
N PRO A 300 13.98 2.03 -23.75
CA PRO A 300 15.00 0.99 -23.59
C PRO A 300 14.90 0.22 -22.25
N ARG A 301 14.11 0.73 -21.29
CA ARG A 301 13.90 0.09 -19.98
C ARG A 301 12.44 -0.26 -19.67
N LEU A 302 11.53 -0.14 -20.65
CA LEU A 302 10.11 -0.42 -20.45
C LEU A 302 9.87 -1.91 -20.17
N ARG A 303 9.74 -2.30 -18.90
CA ARG A 303 9.48 -3.69 -18.51
C ARG A 303 7.99 -4.00 -18.42
N ILE A 304 7.13 -3.03 -18.12
CA ILE A 304 5.69 -3.24 -17.92
C ILE A 304 4.88 -2.27 -18.80
N LEU A 305 4.12 -2.82 -19.73
CA LEU A 305 3.17 -2.09 -20.57
C LEU A 305 1.75 -2.55 -20.29
N ASP A 306 0.87 -1.62 -19.90
CA ASP A 306 -0.56 -1.87 -19.75
C ASP A 306 -1.34 -1.06 -20.81
N VAL A 307 -1.99 -1.78 -21.71
CA VAL A 307 -2.89 -1.28 -22.77
C VAL A 307 -4.28 -1.93 -22.66
N SER A 308 -4.66 -2.37 -21.45
CA SER A 308 -5.97 -2.98 -21.20
C SER A 308 -7.13 -1.99 -21.37
N HIS A 309 -8.36 -2.49 -21.48
CA HIS A 309 -9.57 -1.67 -21.60
C HIS A 309 -9.51 -0.63 -22.75
N ASN A 310 -8.85 -1.01 -23.84
CA ASN A 310 -8.77 -0.24 -25.08
C ASN A 310 -9.71 -0.87 -26.14
N ARG A 311 -9.51 -0.54 -27.41
CA ARG A 311 -10.29 -1.06 -28.55
C ARG A 311 -9.40 -1.86 -29.52
N ILE A 312 -8.29 -2.40 -29.03
CA ILE A 312 -7.27 -3.04 -29.87
C ILE A 312 -7.87 -4.30 -30.49
N SER A 313 -7.89 -4.34 -31.81
CA SER A 313 -8.51 -5.41 -32.60
C SER A 313 -7.50 -6.28 -33.35
N SER A 314 -6.29 -5.76 -33.54
CA SER A 314 -5.17 -6.46 -34.17
C SER A 314 -3.81 -5.96 -33.67
N PHE A 315 -2.79 -6.77 -33.92
CA PHE A 315 -1.38 -6.37 -33.86
C PHE A 315 -0.94 -5.99 -35.28
N GLN A 316 -0.17 -4.91 -35.42
CA GLN A 316 0.55 -4.61 -36.65
C GLN A 316 1.69 -5.62 -36.81
N ALA A 317 1.88 -6.15 -38.03
CA ALA A 317 2.94 -7.12 -38.29
C ALA A 317 4.31 -6.43 -38.37
N GLY A 318 5.30 -7.03 -37.71
CA GLY A 318 6.69 -6.57 -37.73
C GLY A 318 7.07 -5.63 -36.58
N GLY A 319 8.38 -5.47 -36.40
CA GLY A 319 8.97 -4.78 -35.26
C GLY A 319 9.13 -5.68 -34.03
N GLU A 320 9.97 -5.22 -33.11
CA GLU A 320 10.44 -5.96 -31.94
C GLU A 320 10.44 -5.03 -30.71
N ILE A 321 10.07 -5.55 -29.53
CA ILE A 321 10.16 -4.83 -28.26
C ILE A 321 11.07 -5.60 -27.29
N GLU A 322 12.38 -5.42 -27.42
CA GLU A 322 13.40 -6.11 -26.60
C GLU A 322 13.22 -5.89 -25.08
N SER A 323 12.81 -4.69 -24.65
CA SER A 323 12.79 -4.30 -23.23
C SER A 323 11.65 -4.94 -22.42
N LEU A 324 10.59 -5.42 -23.08
CA LEU A 324 9.31 -5.70 -22.44
C LEU A 324 9.30 -7.04 -21.68
N GLY A 325 9.03 -6.98 -20.38
CA GLY A 325 8.91 -8.15 -19.49
C GLY A 325 7.47 -8.55 -19.13
N LYS A 326 6.53 -7.60 -19.16
CA LYS A 326 5.10 -7.82 -18.93
C LYS A 326 4.25 -6.98 -19.89
N LEU A 327 3.32 -7.64 -20.57
CA LEU A 327 2.27 -6.99 -21.39
C LEU A 327 0.88 -7.30 -20.81
N VAL A 328 0.08 -6.26 -20.56
CA VAL A 328 -1.33 -6.38 -20.20
C VAL A 328 -2.17 -5.77 -21.31
N ILE A 329 -2.96 -6.60 -21.99
CA ILE A 329 -3.84 -6.24 -23.12
C ILE A 329 -5.23 -6.86 -22.95
N SER A 330 -5.62 -7.10 -21.70
CA SER A 330 -6.96 -7.56 -21.31
C SER A 330 -8.06 -6.57 -21.73
N SER A 331 -9.31 -7.01 -21.83
CA SER A 331 -10.48 -6.17 -22.08
C SER A 331 -10.35 -5.36 -23.38
N ASN A 332 -9.91 -6.01 -24.46
CA ASN A 332 -9.74 -5.43 -25.80
C ASN A 332 -10.61 -6.19 -26.83
N SER A 333 -10.52 -5.79 -28.10
CA SER A 333 -11.30 -6.37 -29.20
C SER A 333 -10.57 -7.47 -29.97
N LEU A 334 -9.48 -8.04 -29.42
CA LEU A 334 -8.62 -8.99 -30.14
C LEU A 334 -9.34 -10.30 -30.47
N SER A 335 -9.22 -10.73 -31.72
CA SER A 335 -9.71 -12.03 -32.23
C SER A 335 -8.59 -12.98 -32.67
N LYS A 336 -7.36 -12.47 -32.85
CA LYS A 336 -6.17 -13.27 -33.20
C LYS A 336 -4.94 -12.79 -32.42
N ILE A 337 -4.05 -13.72 -32.08
CA ILE A 337 -2.67 -13.41 -31.68
C ILE A 337 -1.86 -13.09 -32.95
N GLY A 338 -1.04 -12.03 -32.94
CA GLY A 338 -0.35 -11.51 -34.12
C GLY A 338 1.18 -11.53 -34.05
N PHE A 339 1.81 -11.16 -35.17
CA PHE A 339 3.25 -11.23 -35.40
C PHE A 339 4.01 -10.01 -34.86
N ILE A 340 4.34 -10.01 -33.57
CA ILE A 340 5.29 -9.07 -32.96
C ILE A 340 6.29 -9.85 -32.13
N ASP A 341 7.58 -9.51 -32.25
CA ASP A 341 8.63 -10.11 -31.43
C ASP A 341 8.81 -9.34 -30.11
N MET A 342 8.94 -10.08 -29.02
CA MET A 342 9.05 -9.57 -27.65
C MET A 342 9.92 -10.55 -26.84
N PRO A 343 11.21 -10.73 -27.20
CA PRO A 343 11.98 -11.91 -26.82
C PRO A 343 12.15 -12.08 -25.29
N ASN A 344 12.11 -10.98 -24.53
CA ASN A 344 12.26 -10.97 -23.08
C ASN A 344 10.92 -10.98 -22.30
N LEU A 345 9.78 -11.11 -22.99
CA LEU A 345 8.46 -11.09 -22.36
C LEU A 345 8.26 -12.31 -21.46
N LEU A 346 8.08 -12.07 -20.16
CA LEU A 346 7.90 -13.10 -19.14
C LEU A 346 6.43 -13.32 -18.79
N LYS A 347 5.60 -12.27 -18.89
CA LYS A 347 4.18 -12.32 -18.51
C LYS A 347 3.30 -11.63 -19.57
N TRP A 348 2.25 -12.30 -20.02
CA TRP A 348 1.29 -11.75 -20.97
C TRP A 348 -0.14 -12.01 -20.49
N GLN A 349 -0.91 -10.94 -20.28
CA GLN A 349 -2.30 -10.99 -19.83
C GLN A 349 -3.22 -10.45 -20.94
N MET A 350 -4.22 -11.25 -21.31
CA MET A 350 -5.16 -11.06 -22.42
C MET A 350 -6.60 -11.44 -22.02
N LEU A 351 -6.96 -11.32 -20.74
CA LEU A 351 -8.30 -11.62 -20.22
C LEU A 351 -9.40 -10.84 -20.96
N ASP A 352 -10.62 -11.36 -20.97
CA ASP A 352 -11.84 -10.66 -21.41
C ASP A 352 -11.76 -9.96 -22.78
N ASN A 353 -10.98 -10.54 -23.71
CA ASN A 353 -11.03 -10.22 -25.13
C ASN A 353 -12.25 -10.91 -25.81
N ASN A 354 -12.38 -10.84 -27.14
CA ASN A 354 -13.58 -11.19 -27.92
C ASN A 354 -14.00 -12.69 -27.96
N GLY A 355 -13.94 -13.42 -26.83
CA GLY A 355 -14.56 -14.72 -26.57
C GLY A 355 -13.97 -15.94 -27.31
N ARG A 356 -13.31 -15.73 -28.45
CA ARG A 356 -12.62 -16.76 -29.25
C ARG A 356 -11.39 -16.14 -29.92
N ILE A 357 -10.30 -16.02 -29.17
CA ILE A 357 -8.99 -15.74 -29.76
C ILE A 357 -8.56 -17.01 -30.54
N SER A 358 -8.12 -16.86 -31.78
CA SER A 358 -7.39 -17.91 -32.52
C SER A 358 -5.91 -17.59 -32.61
N LEU A 359 -5.09 -18.61 -32.88
CA LEU A 359 -3.74 -18.38 -33.40
C LEU A 359 -3.84 -17.88 -34.86
N ALA A 360 -2.79 -17.20 -35.34
CA ALA A 360 -2.60 -16.98 -36.77
C ALA A 360 -2.23 -18.32 -37.45
N GLU A 361 -2.50 -18.43 -38.75
CA GLU A 361 -2.40 -19.72 -39.48
C GLU A 361 -0.96 -20.27 -39.57
N ASP A 362 0.06 -19.41 -39.37
CA ASP A 362 1.48 -19.75 -39.38
C ASP A 362 2.11 -19.85 -37.97
N TYR A 363 1.30 -19.96 -36.91
CA TYR A 363 1.75 -19.73 -35.53
C TYR A 363 1.48 -20.95 -34.61
N ASP A 364 2.40 -21.92 -34.59
CA ASP A 364 2.21 -23.22 -33.90
C ASP A 364 2.22 -23.15 -32.34
N ASP A 365 2.98 -22.25 -31.72
CA ASP A 365 3.06 -22.12 -30.24
C ASP A 365 3.61 -20.75 -29.77
N PRO A 366 2.89 -19.96 -28.96
CA PRO A 366 3.41 -18.74 -28.32
C PRO A 366 4.67 -18.91 -27.47
N PHE A 367 5.02 -20.14 -27.07
CA PHE A 367 6.23 -20.44 -26.30
C PHE A 367 7.46 -20.81 -27.17
N THR A 368 7.40 -20.76 -28.50
CA THR A 368 8.59 -20.97 -29.35
C THR A 368 9.35 -19.68 -29.67
N MET A 369 8.72 -18.50 -29.50
CA MET A 369 9.32 -17.20 -29.85
C MET A 369 9.59 -16.29 -28.63
N THR A 370 9.48 -16.80 -27.41
CA THR A 370 9.42 -15.92 -26.22
C THR A 370 9.89 -16.63 -24.95
N ASN A 371 10.57 -15.92 -24.05
CA ASN A 371 10.88 -16.38 -22.67
C ASN A 371 9.63 -16.43 -21.75
N LEU A 372 8.45 -16.69 -22.33
CA LEU A 372 7.17 -16.56 -21.68
C LEU A 372 7.03 -17.56 -20.54
N ILE A 373 6.58 -17.05 -19.38
CA ILE A 373 6.39 -17.84 -18.16
C ILE A 373 4.91 -17.89 -17.81
N VAL A 374 4.22 -16.73 -17.82
CA VAL A 374 2.79 -16.62 -17.57
C VAL A 374 2.08 -16.18 -18.85
N PHE A 375 1.13 -16.98 -19.32
CA PHE A 375 0.17 -16.57 -20.35
C PHE A 375 -1.24 -16.72 -19.77
N ASP A 376 -1.96 -15.61 -19.67
CA ASP A 376 -3.31 -15.57 -19.12
C ASP A 376 -4.28 -14.98 -20.13
N CYS A 377 -5.30 -15.75 -20.49
CA CYS A 377 -6.28 -15.40 -21.51
C CYS A 377 -7.68 -15.96 -21.20
N GLY A 378 -7.92 -16.37 -19.95
CA GLY A 378 -9.20 -16.90 -19.49
C GLY A 378 -9.62 -18.18 -20.23
N ASP A 379 -10.89 -18.24 -20.64
CA ASP A 379 -11.48 -19.35 -21.40
C ASP A 379 -11.09 -19.34 -22.89
N CYS A 380 -9.79 -19.24 -23.17
CA CYS A 380 -9.28 -19.36 -24.53
C CYS A 380 -9.20 -20.84 -24.96
N PRO A 381 -9.97 -21.27 -25.99
CA PRO A 381 -10.01 -22.67 -26.44
C PRO A 381 -8.70 -23.14 -27.09
N VAL A 382 -7.75 -22.22 -27.34
CA VAL A 382 -6.41 -22.49 -27.88
C VAL A 382 -5.51 -23.21 -26.86
N LEU A 383 -5.76 -23.05 -25.56
CA LEU A 383 -4.85 -23.57 -24.52
C LEU A 383 -5.10 -25.06 -24.25
N SER A 384 -4.38 -25.92 -24.97
CA SER A 384 -4.34 -27.35 -24.69
C SER A 384 -3.90 -27.66 -23.25
N GLU A 385 -4.27 -28.83 -22.72
CA GLU A 385 -3.80 -29.27 -21.40
C GLU A 385 -2.26 -29.38 -21.33
N ALA A 386 -1.61 -29.65 -22.48
CA ALA A 386 -0.16 -29.65 -22.61
C ALA A 386 0.43 -28.24 -22.44
N PHE A 387 -0.22 -27.21 -22.99
CA PHE A 387 0.17 -25.80 -22.80
C PHE A 387 0.13 -25.41 -21.32
N ARG A 388 -0.99 -25.69 -20.62
CA ARG A 388 -1.14 -25.39 -19.18
C ARG A 388 -0.06 -26.09 -18.33
N LYS A 389 0.33 -27.32 -18.69
CA LYS A 389 1.45 -28.05 -18.04
C LYS A 389 2.82 -27.46 -18.37
N LYS A 390 3.04 -26.96 -19.59
CA LYS A 390 4.28 -26.28 -20.02
C LYS A 390 4.46 -24.96 -19.25
N GLN A 391 3.41 -24.14 -19.18
CA GLN A 391 3.35 -22.90 -18.43
C GLN A 391 3.69 -23.12 -16.94
N LYS A 392 2.96 -24.00 -16.25
CA LYS A 392 3.24 -24.30 -14.82
C LYS A 392 4.68 -24.74 -14.56
N ARG A 393 5.27 -25.54 -15.46
CA ARG A 393 6.68 -25.95 -15.37
C ARG A 393 7.65 -24.78 -15.58
N ALA A 394 7.33 -23.85 -16.48
CA ALA A 394 8.11 -22.64 -16.69
C ALA A 394 8.05 -21.71 -15.47
N GLU A 395 6.86 -21.51 -14.88
CA GLU A 395 6.64 -20.76 -13.64
C GLU A 395 7.41 -21.36 -12.46
N GLU A 396 7.27 -22.67 -12.22
CA GLU A 396 8.02 -23.36 -11.16
C GLU A 396 9.54 -23.25 -11.38
N LYS A 397 10.01 -23.41 -12.62
CA LYS A 397 11.45 -23.29 -12.95
C LYS A 397 11.95 -21.87 -12.72
N TYR A 398 11.23 -20.86 -13.20
CA TYR A 398 11.61 -19.45 -13.02
C TYR A 398 11.63 -19.05 -11.54
N ASN A 399 10.61 -19.44 -10.77
CA ASN A 399 10.56 -19.13 -9.34
C ASN A 399 11.71 -19.83 -8.57
N LYS A 400 12.01 -21.09 -8.90
CA LYS A 400 13.18 -21.80 -8.38
C LYS A 400 14.50 -21.14 -8.79
N GLU A 401 14.63 -20.66 -10.03
CA GLU A 401 15.81 -19.93 -10.54
C GLU A 401 16.01 -18.59 -9.83
N LYS A 402 14.93 -17.81 -9.65
CA LYS A 402 14.92 -16.52 -8.94
C LYS A 402 15.36 -16.68 -7.48
N VAL A 403 14.78 -17.67 -6.77
CA VAL A 403 15.21 -18.02 -5.39
C VAL A 403 16.66 -18.54 -5.38
N ARG A 404 17.07 -19.39 -6.33
CA ARG A 404 18.43 -19.93 -6.42
C ARG A 404 19.48 -18.83 -6.60
N LYS A 405 19.22 -17.84 -7.47
CA LYS A 405 20.11 -16.69 -7.68
C LYS A 405 20.25 -15.86 -6.41
N ARG A 406 19.14 -15.41 -5.81
CA ARG A 406 19.18 -14.62 -4.55
C ARG A 406 19.81 -15.41 -3.40
N LYS A 407 19.56 -16.72 -3.30
CA LYS A 407 20.21 -17.61 -2.30
C LYS A 407 21.73 -17.75 -2.51
N ALA A 408 22.22 -17.67 -3.74
CA ALA A 408 23.66 -17.61 -4.02
C ALA A 408 24.26 -16.25 -3.65
N GLU A 409 23.56 -15.14 -3.91
CA GLU A 409 23.95 -13.78 -3.47
C GLU A 409 23.90 -13.61 -1.94
N PHE A 410 23.04 -14.37 -1.27
CA PHE A 410 22.91 -14.42 0.20
C PHE A 410 23.83 -15.49 0.83
N GLN A 411 24.57 -16.27 0.04
CA GLN A 411 25.43 -17.33 0.54
C GLN A 411 26.55 -16.75 1.41
N GLY A 412 26.72 -17.29 2.62
CA GLY A 412 27.69 -16.79 3.59
C GLY A 412 27.22 -15.58 4.43
N LYS A 413 26.02 -15.03 4.18
CA LYS A 413 25.43 -13.98 5.04
C LYS A 413 24.74 -14.51 6.30
N CYS A 414 24.42 -15.81 6.35
CA CYS A 414 23.94 -16.47 7.56
C CYS A 414 25.03 -16.56 8.63
N LEU A 415 24.64 -16.41 9.90
CA LEU A 415 25.50 -16.70 11.05
C LEU A 415 26.12 -18.11 10.95
N HIS A 416 27.44 -18.21 11.14
CA HIS A 416 28.20 -19.45 10.93
C HIS A 416 27.90 -20.58 11.93
N LYS A 417 27.29 -20.27 13.07
CA LYS A 417 26.83 -21.25 14.06
C LYS A 417 25.38 -20.96 14.37
N THR A 418 24.49 -21.78 13.83
CA THR A 418 23.05 -21.72 14.09
C THR A 418 22.56 -23.03 14.70
N PRO A 419 21.54 -22.98 15.57
CA PRO A 419 20.83 -24.18 16.01
C PRO A 419 20.28 -25.01 14.83
N PRO A 420 20.05 -26.32 14.98
CA PRO A 420 19.20 -27.09 14.08
C PRO A 420 17.79 -26.47 14.01
N TYR A 421 17.14 -26.55 12.85
CA TYR A 421 15.75 -26.09 12.68
C TYR A 421 14.84 -26.76 13.73
N GLY A 422 13.93 -25.99 14.31
CA GLY A 422 13.06 -26.49 15.38
C GLY A 422 13.79 -26.88 16.68
N GLN A 423 15.04 -26.45 16.90
CA GLN A 423 15.60 -26.48 18.26
C GLN A 423 14.76 -25.58 19.16
N GLN A 424 14.28 -26.14 20.27
CA GLN A 424 13.51 -25.39 21.26
C GLN A 424 14.45 -24.60 22.20
N TYR A 425 14.11 -23.34 22.44
CA TYR A 425 14.63 -22.50 23.52
C TYR A 425 13.51 -22.22 24.53
N ARG A 426 13.84 -22.17 25.82
CA ARG A 426 12.92 -21.72 26.88
C ARG A 426 13.63 -20.64 27.68
N ASP A 427 12.96 -19.52 27.85
CA ASP A 427 13.49 -18.36 28.55
C ASP A 427 13.21 -18.38 30.06
N GLU A 428 13.70 -17.37 30.76
CA GLU A 428 13.53 -17.16 32.20
C GLU A 428 12.07 -16.80 32.57
N THR A 429 11.27 -16.32 31.62
CA THR A 429 9.86 -15.97 31.84
C THR A 429 8.95 -17.21 31.83
N GLY A 430 9.44 -18.30 31.23
CA GLY A 430 8.79 -19.59 31.04
C GLY A 430 8.24 -19.80 29.62
N MET A 431 8.42 -18.85 28.71
CA MET A 431 7.97 -18.96 27.32
C MET A 431 8.86 -19.90 26.51
N GLU A 432 8.27 -20.59 25.53
CA GLU A 432 8.98 -21.51 24.64
C GLU A 432 9.04 -20.95 23.21
N PHE A 433 10.21 -21.03 22.60
CA PHE A 433 10.48 -20.56 21.25
C PHE A 433 11.12 -21.68 20.42
N MET A 434 10.90 -21.65 19.11
CA MET A 434 11.47 -22.57 18.15
C MET A 434 12.44 -21.85 17.22
N TRP A 435 13.58 -22.47 16.94
CA TRP A 435 14.56 -21.92 16.00
C TRP A 435 14.05 -22.00 14.54
N VAL A 436 13.92 -20.83 13.92
CA VAL A 436 13.63 -20.65 12.50
C VAL A 436 14.96 -20.40 11.78
N PRO A 437 15.41 -21.27 10.85
CA PRO A 437 16.72 -21.15 10.22
C PRO A 437 16.78 -19.99 9.23
N CYS A 438 17.97 -19.40 9.03
CA CYS A 438 18.17 -18.42 7.97
C CYS A 438 17.85 -19.00 6.59
N GLY A 439 17.42 -18.16 5.64
CA GLY A 439 17.20 -18.62 4.28
C GLY A 439 16.48 -17.62 3.39
N CYS A 440 16.25 -18.04 2.14
CA CYS A 440 15.50 -17.29 1.15
C CYS A 440 14.25 -18.06 0.72
N PHE A 441 13.14 -17.35 0.51
CA PHE A 441 11.86 -17.93 0.08
C PHE A 441 11.10 -16.98 -0.85
N MET A 442 10.18 -17.52 -1.65
CA MET A 442 9.32 -16.73 -2.53
C MET A 442 8.04 -16.32 -1.79
N MET A 443 8.00 -15.11 -1.23
CA MET A 443 6.89 -14.58 -0.45
C MET A 443 5.69 -14.22 -1.33
N GLY A 444 4.47 -14.32 -0.76
CA GLY A 444 3.21 -14.01 -1.43
C GLY A 444 2.49 -15.24 -2.03
N ASP A 445 1.43 -14.99 -2.81
CA ASP A 445 0.51 -16.03 -3.28
C ASP A 445 1.06 -16.88 -4.45
N ILE A 446 2.00 -17.76 -4.12
CA ILE A 446 2.57 -18.73 -5.08
C ILE A 446 1.52 -19.71 -5.66
N PHE A 447 0.35 -19.83 -5.04
CA PHE A 447 -0.67 -20.82 -5.42
C PHE A 447 -1.69 -20.27 -6.42
N LYS A 448 -1.72 -18.95 -6.66
CA LYS A 448 -2.67 -18.26 -7.55
C LYS A 448 -4.12 -18.41 -7.07
N GLU A 449 -4.30 -18.22 -5.77
CA GLU A 449 -5.55 -18.38 -5.01
C GLU A 449 -5.84 -17.19 -4.08
N GLY A 450 -5.05 -16.12 -4.14
CA GLY A 450 -5.17 -14.91 -3.33
C GLY A 450 -5.52 -13.67 -4.14
N ASP A 451 -5.58 -12.54 -3.45
CA ASP A 451 -5.93 -11.24 -4.01
C ASP A 451 -4.67 -10.43 -4.39
N ASN A 452 -4.84 -9.22 -4.96
CA ASN A 452 -3.73 -8.41 -5.48
C ASN A 452 -2.76 -7.88 -4.39
N ASP A 453 -3.18 -7.89 -3.14
CA ASP A 453 -2.39 -7.49 -1.97
C ASP A 453 -1.34 -8.56 -1.57
N GLU A 454 -1.55 -9.81 -1.97
CA GLU A 454 -0.60 -10.93 -1.83
C GLU A 454 0.40 -11.02 -3.00
N GLN A 455 0.40 -10.03 -3.89
CA GLN A 455 1.20 -9.95 -5.12
C GLN A 455 2.07 -8.68 -5.14
N PRO A 456 3.15 -8.60 -5.94
CA PRO A 456 3.75 -9.68 -6.72
C PRO A 456 4.55 -10.67 -5.86
N GLU A 457 4.73 -11.90 -6.37
CA GLU A 457 5.72 -12.82 -5.79
C GLU A 457 7.14 -12.24 -5.84
N HIS A 458 7.75 -12.08 -4.68
CA HIS A 458 9.10 -11.58 -4.51
C HIS A 458 9.94 -12.54 -3.66
N VAL A 459 11.27 -12.48 -3.80
CA VAL A 459 12.16 -13.34 -3.02
C VAL A 459 12.68 -12.53 -1.85
N VAL A 460 12.41 -13.01 -0.64
CA VAL A 460 12.92 -12.43 0.59
C VAL A 460 13.99 -13.36 1.16
N CYS A 461 15.09 -12.81 1.68
CA CYS A 461 16.19 -13.52 2.31
C CYS A 461 16.47 -12.99 3.71
N LEU A 462 16.26 -13.81 4.73
CA LEU A 462 16.25 -13.38 6.12
C LEU A 462 17.21 -14.19 7.01
N GLN A 463 17.64 -13.56 8.10
CA GLN A 463 18.47 -14.20 9.13
C GLN A 463 17.65 -15.21 9.95
N GLY A 464 18.35 -16.13 10.63
CA GLY A 464 17.67 -17.04 11.56
C GLY A 464 17.21 -16.30 12.82
N PHE A 465 16.11 -16.75 13.41
CA PHE A 465 15.49 -16.12 14.58
C PHE A 465 14.75 -17.15 15.43
N TYR A 466 14.42 -16.81 16.67
CA TYR A 466 13.52 -17.59 17.51
C TYR A 466 12.10 -17.06 17.42
N LEU A 467 11.13 -17.94 17.19
CA LEU A 467 9.71 -17.58 17.13
C LEU A 467 8.92 -18.35 18.20
N GLY A 468 7.96 -17.70 18.84
CA GLY A 468 7.11 -18.29 19.87
C GLY A 468 6.48 -19.59 19.39
N LYS A 469 6.69 -20.66 20.15
CA LYS A 469 6.16 -22.01 19.87
C LYS A 469 4.63 -22.01 19.73
N TYR A 470 4.00 -21.13 20.49
CA TYR A 470 2.56 -20.89 20.57
C TYR A 470 2.26 -19.39 20.37
N GLU A 471 1.00 -19.06 20.16
CA GLU A 471 0.49 -17.71 20.47
C GLU A 471 0.72 -17.40 21.95
N VAL A 472 0.88 -16.11 22.31
CA VAL A 472 0.99 -15.70 23.72
C VAL A 472 -0.32 -16.08 24.44
N THR A 473 -0.19 -16.76 25.57
CA THR A 473 -1.35 -17.32 26.27
C THR A 473 -1.97 -16.32 27.25
N GLN A 474 -3.23 -16.56 27.64
CA GLN A 474 -3.92 -15.76 28.65
C GLN A 474 -3.16 -15.72 29.98
N GLY A 475 -2.55 -16.83 30.39
CA GLY A 475 -1.75 -16.89 31.62
C GLY A 475 -0.45 -16.08 31.52
N GLN A 476 0.17 -16.04 30.34
CA GLN A 476 1.36 -15.23 30.08
C GLN A 476 1.00 -13.73 30.04
N TRP A 477 -0.09 -13.35 29.38
CA TRP A 477 -0.61 -11.98 29.38
C TRP A 477 -0.91 -11.50 30.81
N GLN A 478 -1.72 -12.25 31.55
CA GLN A 478 -2.16 -11.95 32.91
C GLN A 478 -1.01 -11.78 33.90
N LYS A 479 0.11 -12.51 33.69
CA LYS A 479 1.34 -12.41 34.50
C LYS A 479 2.11 -11.10 34.26
N ILE A 480 2.05 -10.52 33.05
CA ILE A 480 2.80 -9.31 32.68
C ILE A 480 1.95 -8.04 32.79
N MET A 481 0.68 -8.09 32.40
CA MET A 481 -0.22 -6.93 32.31
C MET A 481 -1.07 -6.72 33.56
N GLY A 482 -1.38 -7.79 34.29
CA GLY A 482 -2.22 -7.74 35.49
C GLY A 482 -3.72 -7.90 35.25
N ASP A 483 -4.15 -8.00 33.99
CA ASP A 483 -5.54 -8.23 33.56
C ASP A 483 -5.66 -9.39 32.55
N ASN A 484 -6.86 -9.65 32.04
CA ASN A 484 -7.08 -10.57 30.92
C ASN A 484 -8.23 -10.05 30.03
N PRO A 485 -7.94 -9.54 28.82
CA PRO A 485 -8.94 -8.94 27.92
C PRO A 485 -9.74 -9.97 27.09
N SER A 486 -9.36 -11.25 27.14
CA SER A 486 -9.83 -12.29 26.23
C SER A 486 -11.32 -12.62 26.37
N LYS A 487 -12.00 -12.81 25.23
CA LYS A 487 -13.45 -13.01 25.14
C LYS A 487 -13.86 -14.29 24.42
N SER A 488 -13.00 -14.88 23.59
CA SER A 488 -13.37 -16.06 22.79
C SER A 488 -13.13 -17.38 23.52
N GLY A 489 -12.08 -17.48 24.33
CA GLY A 489 -11.77 -18.66 25.15
C GLY A 489 -11.40 -18.28 26.58
N LYS A 490 -11.26 -19.27 27.46
CA LYS A 490 -10.91 -19.01 28.87
C LYS A 490 -10.03 -20.10 29.47
N GLY A 491 -8.87 -19.67 29.96
CA GLY A 491 -7.94 -20.48 30.75
C GLY A 491 -6.49 -20.20 30.35
N ASP A 492 -5.55 -20.44 31.26
CA ASP A 492 -4.15 -20.00 31.14
C ASP A 492 -3.40 -20.50 29.89
N ALA A 493 -3.86 -21.61 29.30
CA ALA A 493 -3.32 -22.25 28.10
C ALA A 493 -4.05 -21.87 26.79
N TYR A 494 -5.10 -21.04 26.84
CA TYR A 494 -5.72 -20.47 25.64
C TYR A 494 -4.86 -19.30 25.13
N PRO A 495 -4.89 -18.96 23.83
CA PRO A 495 -4.30 -17.71 23.35
C PRO A 495 -4.98 -16.52 24.03
N VAL A 496 -4.22 -15.45 24.23
CA VAL A 496 -4.81 -14.14 24.49
C VAL A 496 -5.52 -13.66 23.23
N ASP A 497 -6.75 -13.17 23.38
CA ASP A 497 -7.52 -12.57 22.30
C ASP A 497 -8.06 -11.20 22.76
N SER A 498 -8.63 -10.43 21.82
CA SER A 498 -9.16 -9.10 22.13
C SER A 498 -8.08 -8.10 22.59
N VAL A 499 -6.89 -8.18 21.97
CA VAL A 499 -5.76 -7.24 22.17
C VAL A 499 -5.48 -6.44 20.90
N SER A 500 -5.31 -5.13 21.02
CA SER A 500 -4.87 -4.27 19.93
C SER A 500 -3.36 -4.39 19.71
N TRP A 501 -2.86 -3.93 18.56
CA TRP A 501 -1.43 -3.90 18.29
C TRP A 501 -0.70 -3.00 19.31
N ASN A 502 -1.33 -1.91 19.74
CA ASN A 502 -0.79 -1.00 20.76
C ASN A 502 -0.67 -1.68 22.13
N ASP A 503 -1.68 -2.46 22.56
CA ASP A 503 -1.61 -3.21 23.83
C ASP A 503 -0.47 -4.25 23.80
N VAL A 504 -0.24 -4.85 22.62
CA VAL A 504 0.86 -5.80 22.40
C VAL A 504 2.23 -5.12 22.52
N GLN A 505 2.39 -3.89 22.02
CA GLN A 505 3.63 -3.13 22.24
C GLN A 505 3.85 -2.79 23.72
N GLU A 506 2.79 -2.51 24.49
CA GLU A 506 2.92 -2.30 25.94
C GLU A 506 3.34 -3.58 26.67
N PHE A 507 2.73 -4.73 26.32
CA PHE A 507 3.12 -6.05 26.81
C PHE A 507 4.60 -6.36 26.52
N ILE A 508 5.04 -6.16 25.27
CA ILE A 508 6.43 -6.35 24.84
C ILE A 508 7.36 -5.41 25.63
N GLY A 509 7.01 -4.13 25.76
CA GLY A 509 7.81 -3.17 26.52
C GLY A 509 7.95 -3.52 28.01
N LYS A 510 6.90 -4.07 28.64
CA LYS A 510 6.98 -4.60 30.01
C LYS A 510 7.85 -5.86 30.09
N LEU A 511 7.67 -6.79 29.15
CA LEU A 511 8.43 -8.05 29.10
C LEU A 511 9.93 -7.80 28.89
N ASN A 512 10.31 -6.91 27.96
CA ASN A 512 11.70 -6.52 27.70
C ASN A 512 12.36 -5.91 28.94
N ARG A 513 11.66 -4.98 29.63
CA ARG A 513 12.14 -4.39 30.90
C ARG A 513 12.32 -5.39 32.04
N GLN A 514 11.52 -6.46 32.10
CA GLN A 514 11.62 -7.49 33.14
C GLN A 514 12.71 -8.54 32.85
N SER A 515 12.95 -8.84 31.57
CA SER A 515 13.83 -9.94 31.13
C SER A 515 15.24 -9.49 30.71
N GLY A 516 15.42 -8.22 30.32
CA GLY A 516 16.64 -7.75 29.67
C GLY A 516 16.83 -8.31 28.25
N LYS A 517 15.74 -8.78 27.61
CA LYS A 517 15.71 -9.27 26.23
C LYS A 517 15.00 -8.27 25.31
N GLU A 518 15.10 -8.50 24.02
CA GLU A 518 14.54 -7.67 22.96
C GLU A 518 13.45 -8.43 22.20
N TYR A 519 12.39 -8.85 22.89
CA TYR A 519 11.23 -9.43 22.21
C TYR A 519 10.57 -8.39 21.31
N SER A 520 9.97 -8.86 20.21
CA SER A 520 9.21 -8.06 19.26
C SER A 520 8.05 -8.86 18.67
N LEU A 521 7.25 -8.21 17.81
CA LEU A 521 6.41 -8.93 16.85
C LEU A 521 7.26 -9.41 15.67
N PRO A 522 6.93 -10.56 15.05
CA PRO A 522 7.54 -10.96 13.79
C PRO A 522 7.13 -10.01 12.66
N SER A 523 8.01 -9.81 11.68
CA SER A 523 7.60 -9.22 10.41
C SER A 523 6.64 -10.14 9.64
N GLU A 524 5.91 -9.57 8.68
CA GLU A 524 5.04 -10.28 7.74
C GLU A 524 5.83 -11.39 7.01
N ALA A 525 7.06 -11.07 6.60
CA ALA A 525 7.99 -11.99 5.96
C ALA A 525 8.51 -13.09 6.90
N GLN A 526 8.91 -12.75 8.13
CA GLN A 526 9.34 -13.72 9.13
C GLN A 526 8.20 -14.69 9.48
N TRP A 527 6.98 -14.17 9.65
CA TRP A 527 5.80 -14.97 9.93
C TRP A 527 5.47 -15.92 8.77
N GLU A 528 5.38 -15.43 7.53
CA GLU A 528 5.06 -16.29 6.37
C GLU A 528 6.16 -17.35 6.13
N TYR A 529 7.42 -16.97 6.30
CA TYR A 529 8.55 -17.90 6.21
C TYR A 529 8.39 -19.05 7.19
N ALA A 530 8.13 -18.75 8.47
CA ALA A 530 7.97 -19.74 9.52
C ALA A 530 6.69 -20.59 9.37
N ALA A 531 5.59 -19.99 8.89
CA ALA A 531 4.33 -20.69 8.65
C ALA A 531 4.42 -21.68 7.48
N SER A 532 5.02 -21.25 6.37
CA SER A 532 5.07 -22.04 5.11
C SER A 532 6.26 -23.00 5.01
N TRP A 533 7.15 -23.03 6.03
CA TRP A 533 8.43 -23.74 6.00
C TRP A 533 8.31 -25.28 5.88
N ARG A 534 9.17 -25.88 5.05
CA ARG A 534 9.40 -27.33 5.00
C ARG A 534 10.89 -27.66 4.82
N PRO A 535 11.38 -28.81 5.36
CA PRO A 535 12.80 -29.20 5.25
C PRO A 535 13.31 -29.40 3.81
N ASP A 536 12.41 -29.74 2.87
CA ASP A 536 12.75 -29.95 1.46
C ASP A 536 12.82 -28.64 0.64
N GLY A 537 12.53 -27.50 1.26
CA GLY A 537 12.47 -26.20 0.61
C GLY A 537 11.22 -25.98 -0.28
N SER A 538 10.26 -26.90 -0.26
CA SER A 538 8.92 -26.63 -0.78
C SER A 538 8.13 -25.74 0.20
N LYS A 539 7.07 -25.09 -0.28
CA LYS A 539 6.18 -24.27 0.55
C LYS A 539 4.89 -25.01 0.86
N ALA A 540 4.43 -24.89 2.09
CA ALA A 540 3.08 -25.27 2.48
C ALA A 540 2.07 -24.13 2.24
N ARG A 541 0.84 -24.51 1.91
CA ARG A 541 -0.30 -23.58 1.85
C ARG A 541 -0.77 -23.11 3.21
N PHE A 542 -0.74 -23.99 4.20
CA PHE A 542 -1.21 -23.74 5.56
C PHE A 542 -0.09 -23.88 6.59
N GLY A 543 -0.20 -23.14 7.67
CA GLY A 543 0.80 -23.00 8.73
C GLY A 543 1.15 -24.30 9.47
N ASN A 544 0.32 -25.34 9.36
CA ASN A 544 0.61 -26.69 9.85
C ASN A 544 1.53 -27.52 8.92
N GLY A 545 2.09 -26.91 7.88
CA GLY A 545 2.98 -27.54 6.91
C GLY A 545 2.27 -28.31 5.79
N LYS A 546 0.93 -28.27 5.69
CA LYS A 546 0.13 -29.04 4.73
C LYS A 546 -0.57 -28.16 3.69
N ASP A 547 -1.06 -28.80 2.63
CA ASP A 547 -1.76 -28.13 1.51
C ASP A 547 -3.29 -28.30 1.53
N ILE A 548 -3.82 -28.91 2.59
CA ILE A 548 -5.26 -29.10 2.83
C ILE A 548 -5.62 -28.58 4.22
N ALA A 549 -6.63 -27.72 4.31
CA ALA A 549 -7.21 -27.27 5.57
C ALA A 549 -8.17 -28.33 6.12
N ASP A 550 -7.86 -28.88 7.30
CA ASP A 550 -8.64 -29.94 7.96
C ASP A 550 -9.08 -29.48 9.37
N PRO A 551 -10.38 -29.37 9.67
CA PRO A 551 -10.87 -28.98 10.99
C PRO A 551 -10.45 -29.91 12.14
N ALA A 552 -9.93 -31.12 11.84
CA ALA A 552 -9.30 -31.99 12.82
C ALA A 552 -7.87 -31.56 13.21
N GLU A 553 -7.22 -30.72 12.41
CA GLU A 553 -5.79 -30.37 12.51
C GLU A 553 -5.52 -28.87 12.66
N MET A 554 -6.58 -28.04 12.68
CA MET A 554 -6.54 -26.58 12.88
C MET A 554 -7.94 -26.09 13.30
N ASN A 555 -8.02 -24.90 13.91
CA ASN A 555 -9.27 -24.34 14.44
C ASN A 555 -9.82 -23.21 13.55
N PHE A 556 -10.92 -23.46 12.84
CA PHE A 556 -11.54 -22.53 11.90
C PHE A 556 -13.02 -22.90 11.65
N ASP A 557 -13.72 -22.17 10.78
CA ASP A 557 -15.05 -22.55 10.30
C ASP A 557 -14.99 -23.65 9.22
N GLY A 558 -15.03 -24.90 9.67
CA GLY A 558 -15.10 -26.10 8.85
C GLY A 558 -16.45 -26.38 8.19
N SER A 559 -17.43 -25.46 8.23
CA SER A 559 -18.78 -25.70 7.73
C SER A 559 -18.82 -25.97 6.23
N LYS A 560 -19.84 -26.74 5.81
CA LYS A 560 -20.02 -27.18 4.41
C LYS A 560 -20.10 -26.01 3.42
N ASP A 561 -20.69 -24.90 3.84
CA ASP A 561 -20.93 -23.71 3.02
C ASP A 561 -19.63 -23.00 2.61
N TYR A 562 -18.53 -23.23 3.35
CA TYR A 562 -17.20 -22.68 3.10
C TYR A 562 -16.21 -23.68 2.48
N LYS A 563 -16.69 -24.83 2.00
CA LYS A 563 -15.83 -25.86 1.38
C LYS A 563 -15.09 -25.29 0.14
N LYS A 564 -13.76 -25.41 0.14
CA LYS A 564 -12.89 -25.16 -1.03
C LYS A 564 -12.39 -26.50 -1.60
N SER A 565 -11.73 -26.47 -2.75
CA SER A 565 -11.05 -27.65 -3.33
C SER A 565 -9.94 -28.19 -2.41
N TYR A 566 -9.37 -27.31 -1.59
CA TYR A 566 -8.26 -27.53 -0.66
C TYR A 566 -8.69 -27.59 0.81
N SER A 567 -9.97 -27.86 1.12
CA SER A 567 -10.42 -28.03 2.50
C SER A 567 -11.34 -29.23 2.70
N LYS A 568 -11.35 -29.75 3.92
CA LYS A 568 -12.33 -30.74 4.38
C LYS A 568 -13.45 -30.04 5.15
N VAL A 569 -14.66 -30.60 5.04
CA VAL A 569 -15.81 -30.22 5.88
C VAL A 569 -15.67 -30.92 7.23
N GLY A 570 -15.96 -30.21 8.32
CA GLY A 570 -15.80 -30.73 9.68
C GLY A 570 -16.34 -29.78 10.74
N VAL A 571 -15.79 -29.86 11.95
CA VAL A 571 -16.26 -29.10 13.11
C VAL A 571 -15.92 -27.61 13.02
N TYR A 572 -16.91 -26.74 13.21
CA TYR A 572 -16.71 -25.32 13.49
C TYR A 572 -16.87 -25.08 15.00
N ARG A 573 -15.76 -24.76 15.69
CA ARG A 573 -15.72 -24.71 17.16
C ARG A 573 -16.29 -23.43 17.77
N ARG A 574 -16.40 -22.33 16.99
CA ARG A 574 -16.96 -21.02 17.41
C ARG A 574 -16.25 -20.35 18.60
N LYS A 575 -15.01 -20.72 18.87
CA LYS A 575 -14.14 -20.15 19.90
C LYS A 575 -12.69 -20.60 19.69
N THR A 576 -11.76 -19.93 20.38
CA THR A 576 -10.38 -20.39 20.54
C THR A 576 -10.32 -21.72 21.31
N VAL A 577 -9.20 -22.43 21.15
CA VAL A 577 -8.84 -23.66 21.88
C VAL A 577 -7.46 -23.48 22.53
N PRO A 578 -7.06 -24.34 23.48
CA PRO A 578 -5.70 -24.33 24.04
C PRO A 578 -4.64 -24.39 22.95
N VAL A 579 -3.51 -23.70 23.16
CA VAL A 579 -2.51 -23.49 22.11
C VAL A 579 -1.79 -24.77 21.64
N ASP A 580 -1.89 -25.86 22.40
CA ASP A 580 -1.33 -27.19 22.09
C ASP A 580 -2.34 -28.17 21.46
N SER A 581 -3.55 -27.70 21.08
CA SER A 581 -4.65 -28.56 20.63
C SER A 581 -4.43 -29.33 19.31
N PHE A 582 -3.42 -28.97 18.52
CA PHE A 582 -3.13 -29.58 17.22
C PHE A 582 -1.63 -29.85 17.04
N SER A 583 -1.27 -30.70 16.09
CA SER A 583 0.13 -30.97 15.77
C SER A 583 0.83 -29.73 15.20
N PRO A 584 2.10 -29.48 15.58
CA PRO A 584 2.87 -28.38 15.03
C PRO A 584 3.35 -28.65 13.60
N ASN A 585 3.87 -27.63 12.96
CA ASN A 585 4.60 -27.76 11.69
C ASN A 585 6.03 -28.32 11.89
N ALA A 586 6.80 -28.44 10.80
CA ALA A 586 8.13 -29.04 10.82
C ALA A 586 9.20 -28.24 11.61
N LEU A 587 8.90 -27.01 12.05
CA LEU A 587 9.72 -26.23 12.99
C LEU A 587 9.27 -26.41 14.45
N GLY A 588 8.19 -27.15 14.72
CA GLY A 588 7.60 -27.27 16.06
C GLY A 588 6.68 -26.10 16.45
N LEU A 589 6.28 -25.25 15.50
CA LEU A 589 5.36 -24.13 15.72
C LEU A 589 3.90 -24.60 15.65
N TYR A 590 3.11 -24.24 16.65
CA TYR A 590 1.68 -24.57 16.77
C TYR A 590 0.81 -23.43 16.23
N ASN A 591 -0.41 -23.77 15.77
CA ASN A 591 -1.47 -22.83 15.34
C ASN A 591 -1.08 -21.72 14.35
N MET A 592 -0.03 -21.89 13.54
CA MET A 592 0.30 -20.94 12.47
C MET A 592 -0.81 -20.78 11.39
N SER A 593 -1.94 -21.49 11.51
CA SER A 593 -3.18 -21.25 10.77
C SER A 593 -4.39 -21.52 11.66
N GLY A 594 -5.31 -20.55 11.73
CA GLY A 594 -6.51 -20.63 12.56
C GLY A 594 -6.25 -20.32 14.04
N ASN A 595 -7.23 -20.64 14.88
CA ASN A 595 -7.29 -20.27 16.30
C ASN A 595 -7.42 -18.76 16.52
N VAL A 596 -6.35 -17.97 16.35
CA VAL A 596 -6.43 -16.50 16.31
C VAL A 596 -5.61 -15.96 15.14
N TYR A 597 -6.06 -14.87 14.54
CA TYR A 597 -5.16 -14.06 13.72
C TYR A 597 -4.02 -13.53 14.60
N GLU A 598 -2.84 -13.38 14.01
CA GLU A 598 -1.67 -12.88 14.73
C GLU A 598 -1.21 -11.54 14.18
N TRP A 599 -0.98 -10.58 15.08
CA TRP A 599 -0.31 -9.32 14.77
C TRP A 599 1.11 -9.54 14.23
N CYS A 600 1.42 -8.93 13.10
CA CYS A 600 2.78 -8.70 12.63
C CYS A 600 3.24 -7.28 13.01
N GLN A 601 4.55 -7.04 12.95
CA GLN A 601 5.10 -5.70 13.09
C GLN A 601 4.70 -4.81 11.91
N ASP A 602 4.70 -5.35 10.68
CA ASP A 602 4.45 -4.63 9.43
C ASP A 602 3.14 -3.85 9.39
N ARG A 603 3.18 -2.78 8.63
CA ARG A 603 1.99 -1.98 8.34
C ARG A 603 1.40 -2.32 6.99
N TRP A 604 0.15 -1.93 6.81
CA TRP A 604 -0.60 -2.32 5.64
C TRP A 604 -0.09 -1.68 4.35
N HIS A 605 0.12 -2.52 3.34
CA HIS A 605 0.30 -2.12 1.95
C HIS A 605 -0.71 -2.85 1.07
N ASN A 606 -1.12 -2.20 -0.02
CA ASN A 606 -2.09 -2.75 -0.96
C ASN A 606 -1.52 -3.81 -1.93
N ASN A 607 -0.21 -4.12 -1.82
CA ASN A 607 0.56 -5.12 -2.58
C ASN A 607 2.02 -5.13 -2.06
N TYR A 608 2.83 -6.09 -2.51
CA TYR A 608 4.27 -6.21 -2.23
C TYR A 608 5.17 -5.46 -3.22
N LYS A 609 4.67 -4.46 -3.94
CA LYS A 609 5.54 -3.64 -4.79
C LYS A 609 6.41 -2.78 -3.86
N ASP A 610 7.72 -2.88 -4.05
CA ASP A 610 8.74 -2.19 -3.23
C ASP A 610 8.83 -2.71 -1.78
N ALA A 611 8.33 -3.93 -1.52
CA ALA A 611 8.45 -4.62 -0.23
C ALA A 611 9.92 -4.96 0.13
N PRO A 612 10.31 -4.90 1.43
CA PRO A 612 11.64 -5.31 1.89
C PRO A 612 12.00 -6.75 1.52
N ASP A 613 13.21 -6.95 0.99
CA ASP A 613 13.69 -8.26 0.53
C ASP A 613 14.68 -8.94 1.48
N ASP A 614 14.89 -8.35 2.67
CA ASP A 614 15.78 -8.83 3.75
C ASP A 614 15.03 -9.43 4.97
N GLY A 615 13.70 -9.37 4.95
CA GLY A 615 12.81 -9.85 6.02
C GLY A 615 12.60 -8.88 7.18
N SER A 616 13.09 -7.63 7.06
CA SER A 616 12.69 -6.54 7.95
C SER A 616 11.18 -6.26 7.85
N ALA A 617 10.62 -5.62 8.88
CA ALA A 617 9.21 -5.22 8.87
C ALA A 617 9.03 -3.97 7.99
N TRP A 618 8.00 -3.97 7.16
CA TRP A 618 7.72 -2.86 6.26
C TRP A 618 7.14 -1.66 7.03
N GLU A 619 8.03 -0.73 7.35
CA GLU A 619 7.79 0.49 8.12
C GLU A 619 7.99 1.77 7.25
N SER A 620 7.57 1.72 5.98
CA SER A 620 6.94 2.82 5.19
C SER A 620 5.48 2.40 4.85
N GLY A 621 4.55 3.18 4.25
CA GLY A 621 3.13 2.71 3.98
C GLY A 621 1.96 3.47 4.66
N ASP A 622 1.08 2.82 5.47
CA ASP A 622 -0.11 3.35 6.25
C ASP A 622 -0.01 3.13 7.80
N GLY A 623 0.06 4.18 8.65
CA GLY A 623 0.33 4.08 10.10
C GLY A 623 -0.81 3.57 10.98
N SER A 624 -2.05 3.78 10.55
CA SER A 624 -3.28 3.41 11.27
C SER A 624 -3.54 1.89 11.22
N TYR A 625 -2.84 1.19 10.32
CA TYR A 625 -3.11 -0.18 9.97
C TYR A 625 -1.88 -1.07 10.07
N ARG A 626 -2.07 -2.19 10.74
CA ARG A 626 -1.07 -3.25 10.89
C ARG A 626 -1.56 -4.51 10.19
N VAL A 627 -0.61 -5.36 9.80
CA VAL A 627 -0.91 -6.63 9.14
C VAL A 627 -1.24 -7.68 10.21
N ILE A 628 -2.31 -8.45 9.97
CA ILE A 628 -2.55 -9.71 10.69
C ILE A 628 -2.54 -10.90 9.73
N ARG A 629 -2.07 -12.07 10.21
CA ARG A 629 -1.93 -13.30 9.41
C ARG A 629 -2.52 -14.53 10.11
N GLY A 630 -2.57 -15.66 9.39
CA GLY A 630 -2.92 -16.99 9.91
C GLY A 630 -4.41 -17.33 9.95
N GLY A 631 -5.29 -16.34 10.10
CA GLY A 631 -6.71 -16.59 10.27
C GLY A 631 -7.08 -17.06 11.67
N SER A 632 -8.36 -17.02 12.01
CA SER A 632 -8.87 -17.29 13.36
C SER A 632 -9.82 -18.48 13.40
N TRP A 633 -10.32 -18.80 14.60
CA TRP A 633 -11.42 -19.75 14.80
C TRP A 633 -12.69 -19.41 14.01
N LEU A 634 -12.91 -18.13 13.66
CA LEU A 634 -14.03 -17.63 12.85
C LEU A 634 -13.75 -17.71 11.34
N SER A 635 -12.50 -17.96 10.94
CA SER A 635 -12.09 -17.83 9.54
C SER A 635 -12.55 -19.01 8.69
N ASN A 636 -12.85 -18.73 7.41
CA ASN A 636 -13.04 -19.77 6.40
C ASN A 636 -11.68 -20.19 5.76
N PRO A 637 -11.60 -21.32 5.03
CA PRO A 637 -10.34 -21.85 4.48
C PRO A 637 -9.49 -20.90 3.64
N TRP A 638 -10.08 -19.88 3.00
CA TRP A 638 -9.35 -18.90 2.20
C TRP A 638 -8.41 -18.05 3.05
N TRP A 639 -8.87 -17.65 4.23
CA TRP A 639 -8.17 -16.75 5.15
C TRP A 639 -7.14 -17.46 6.04
N LEU A 640 -7.03 -18.79 5.94
CA LEU A 640 -6.05 -19.59 6.68
C LEU A 640 -4.71 -19.75 5.95
N ARG A 641 -4.67 -19.41 4.65
CA ARG A 641 -3.48 -19.57 3.80
C ARG A 641 -2.33 -18.76 4.39
N ALA A 642 -1.12 -19.32 4.39
CA ALA A 642 0.06 -18.63 4.92
C ALA A 642 0.37 -17.31 4.17
N ALA A 643 0.02 -17.23 2.89
CA ALA A 643 0.13 -16.03 2.06
C ALA A 643 -0.94 -14.96 2.36
N TYR A 644 -2.07 -15.34 2.96
CA TYR A 644 -3.18 -14.42 3.22
C TYR A 644 -2.78 -13.40 4.29
N ARG A 645 -3.01 -12.12 3.95
CA ARG A 645 -2.81 -10.96 4.79
C ARG A 645 -4.15 -10.29 5.05
N PHE A 646 -4.34 -9.66 6.20
CA PHE A 646 -5.51 -8.84 6.45
C PHE A 646 -5.12 -7.50 7.09
N ARG A 647 -5.81 -6.45 6.64
CA ARG A 647 -5.67 -5.06 7.10
C ARG A 647 -6.48 -4.88 8.38
N TYR A 648 -5.83 -4.60 9.50
CA TYR A 648 -6.54 -4.36 10.77
C TYR A 648 -6.03 -3.10 11.48
N TRP A 649 -6.95 -2.33 12.05
CA TRP A 649 -6.63 -1.07 12.73
C TRP A 649 -5.77 -1.33 13.97
N ALA A 650 -4.68 -0.56 14.16
CA ALA A 650 -3.70 -0.81 15.21
C ALA A 650 -4.24 -0.72 16.66
N ASP A 651 -5.36 -0.03 16.86
CA ASP A 651 -6.08 0.16 18.12
C ASP A 651 -7.27 -0.82 18.30
N ASN A 652 -7.64 -1.61 17.29
CA ASN A 652 -8.77 -2.53 17.39
C ASN A 652 -8.47 -3.78 18.22
N CYS A 653 -9.25 -4.00 19.27
CA CYS A 653 -9.14 -5.13 20.20
C CYS A 653 -10.14 -6.27 19.90
N GLY A 654 -10.19 -6.74 18.65
CA GLY A 654 -11.11 -7.80 18.20
C GLY A 654 -10.83 -9.18 18.82
N ASN A 655 -11.87 -9.90 19.25
CA ASN A 655 -11.77 -11.22 19.94
C ASN A 655 -11.30 -12.39 19.03
N ILE A 656 -10.86 -12.09 17.82
CA ILE A 656 -10.28 -13.03 16.85
C ILE A 656 -8.80 -12.81 16.62
N VAL A 657 -8.20 -11.79 17.26
CA VAL A 657 -6.80 -11.38 17.08
C VAL A 657 -6.03 -11.53 18.39
N GLY A 658 -4.87 -12.16 18.30
CA GLY A 658 -3.82 -12.28 19.31
C GLY A 658 -2.46 -12.05 18.66
N PHE A 659 -1.40 -12.67 19.18
CA PHE A 659 -0.04 -12.54 18.65
C PHE A 659 0.88 -13.65 19.15
N ARG A 660 2.05 -13.80 18.53
CA ARG A 660 3.20 -14.52 19.09
C ARG A 660 4.44 -13.63 19.09
N LEU A 661 5.39 -13.92 19.96
CA LEU A 661 6.64 -13.17 20.07
C LEU A 661 7.71 -13.70 19.13
N LEU A 662 8.50 -12.79 18.58
CA LEU A 662 9.83 -13.06 18.04
C LEU A 662 10.88 -12.71 19.10
N LEU A 663 11.97 -13.47 19.12
CA LEU A 663 13.19 -13.19 19.87
C LEU A 663 14.37 -13.19 18.88
N PRO A 664 15.06 -12.06 18.68
CA PRO A 664 16.22 -11.98 17.80
C PRO A 664 17.42 -12.73 18.38
N VAL A 665 18.45 -12.90 17.56
CA VAL A 665 19.70 -13.57 17.94
C VAL A 665 20.71 -12.51 18.34
N GLN A 666 21.19 -12.60 19.59
CA GLN A 666 22.31 -11.82 20.12
C GLN A 666 23.66 -12.43 19.70
#